data_AF-A0AAN1RVV4-F1
#
_entry.id   AF-A0AAN1RVV4-F1
#
_cell.length_a   1.000
_cell.length_b   1.000
_cell.length_c   1.000
_cell.angle_alpha   90.00
_cell.angle_beta   90.00
_cell.angle_gamma   90.00
#
_symmetry.space_group_name_H-M   'P 1'
#
loop_
_entity.id
_entity.type
_entity.pdbx_description
1 polymer ?
#
loop_
_entity_poly.entity_id
_entity_poly.type
_entity_poly.pdbx_seq_one_letter_code
_entity_poly.pdbx_strand_id
1 'polypeptide(L)'
;MQVGTTRQAGSELHAWRQFLGRTTLWLAVLLLGSGVICWVAANWPGMGISRRFTLAQGLLAVSVLASVWLALRLRGTERLRQQAAGAVLTLSGLLLGALLALLGQTYQTGADTWELFAWWAVLLLPWALAAATQVLWLLWCLVVNAALGLWIGEHLLAWWNEVSDPAFAALVMALANLVMLGVWEMMVRLRHIRTRVGPRVLAFLALAALILPLLFGDFVLGRQGNVTGLAWIAVTLGLGYFYQRGRRDLVILAMLAAGVICVSLRVVGEWLMQLAPGVWAALPLAALLMAEAVWAARWLRRLGERGQPAEGARAATLAADAEPAGISAGLSVDPADDAAPVIELAEDTGARNTATAPWYVQGLLGLSAWLATVLLLVFLFFSGMVTSDQGAVVFGLVLCAAGVAVVRAAAGPFWRQCAIAMAFAGQLLVLFSFVGNDSIASASLFIVLLAVAVYALAPDVLLRFLSGGLIAVGMTGLVWQALQPDLARNDMLEMWLALDVLRATFLWLPVAVLGAWLATLAFCADRRLARAQPHFLEPLAWAFVVAVQGMVWMAGGVGVDQLPALWKLHRLTALLNLAGALLPAAVAFWLLWPRRQVLTRSLVVITPLALLVLALFWLPSPGIAFALAWLLLGFGLNKPRLTGFGVLSLLAYLMLYYYQLEVPLLQKAAWLVGAAVLLFLLRVLVWLVPRLMRTDDGRRPAAPPPSPAVRRRVAVVLAGLVLVLGVCNVTIYQREQLLAHGQVAILELAPVDPRSLMQGDYMALRFTAGTAVAKLRQADEQTATDGYLILSPDARGVAQPLRIQAKVDPHAAPELVLRYRVRPDGVRIVTNAYFFPEGEAARYERARYGEVRLDGSGTGLLVRMLGEDLKPL
;
A
#
# COMPACT_ATOMS: atom_id res chain seq x y z
N MET A 1 22.40 -24.89 32.80
CA MET A 1 21.78 -26.21 32.52
C MET A 1 20.70 -26.02 31.48
N GLN A 2 20.76 -26.82 30.41
CA GLN A 2 19.81 -26.84 29.30
C GLN A 2 18.41 -27.19 29.82
N VAL A 3 17.41 -26.35 29.56
CA VAL A 3 16.00 -26.74 29.70
C VAL A 3 15.31 -26.35 28.40
N GLY A 4 14.81 -27.39 27.73
CA GLY A 4 14.54 -27.43 26.31
C GLY A 4 13.32 -26.64 25.88
N THR A 5 13.45 -26.00 24.72
CA THR A 5 12.30 -25.71 23.86
C THR A 5 12.06 -26.94 23.01
N THR A 6 11.12 -27.80 23.39
CA THR A 6 10.64 -28.92 22.57
C THR A 6 9.75 -28.40 21.43
N ARG A 7 10.33 -27.54 20.56
CA ARG A 7 9.93 -27.54 19.15
C ARG A 7 10.81 -28.57 18.48
N GLN A 8 10.20 -29.63 17.93
CA GLN A 8 10.93 -30.61 17.13
C GLN A 8 11.82 -29.86 16.13
N ALA A 9 13.13 -30.13 16.13
CA ALA A 9 14.13 -29.42 15.32
C ALA A 9 13.76 -29.30 13.83
N GLY A 10 12.97 -30.26 13.30
CA GLY A 10 12.42 -30.22 11.95
C GLY A 10 11.40 -29.09 11.70
N SER A 11 10.59 -28.72 12.70
CA SER A 11 9.54 -27.70 12.58
C SER A 11 10.10 -26.28 12.42
N GLU A 12 11.15 -25.93 13.16
CA GLU A 12 11.75 -24.58 13.09
C GLU A 12 12.52 -24.34 11.79
N LEU A 13 13.32 -25.33 11.36
CA LEU A 13 14.02 -25.26 10.07
C LEU A 13 13.02 -25.16 8.90
N HIS A 14 11.92 -25.93 8.96
CA HIS A 14 10.85 -25.86 7.98
C HIS A 14 10.19 -24.48 7.96
N ALA A 15 9.88 -23.90 9.12
CA ALA A 15 9.27 -22.58 9.23
C ALA A 15 10.16 -21.47 8.64
N TRP A 16 11.46 -21.43 8.97
CA TRP A 16 12.40 -20.45 8.41
C TRP A 16 12.56 -20.58 6.89
N ARG A 17 12.68 -21.83 6.41
CA ARG A 17 12.74 -22.12 4.97
C ARG A 17 11.46 -21.70 4.26
N GLN A 18 10.30 -22.00 4.81
CA GLN A 18 9.02 -21.61 4.22
C GLN A 18 8.83 -20.10 4.22
N PHE A 19 9.21 -19.42 5.31
CA PHE A 19 9.16 -17.96 5.41
C PHE A 19 10.07 -17.29 4.38
N LEU A 20 11.37 -17.54 4.42
CA LEU A 20 12.34 -16.99 3.46
C LEU A 20 11.98 -17.38 2.02
N GLY A 21 11.52 -18.61 1.82
CA GLY A 21 11.06 -19.11 0.52
C GLY A 21 9.80 -18.42 -0.01
N ARG A 22 8.90 -17.92 0.85
CA ARG A 22 7.72 -17.16 0.42
C ARG A 22 8.05 -15.69 0.24
N THR A 23 8.76 -15.09 1.18
CA THR A 23 9.06 -13.65 1.16
C THR A 23 9.95 -13.28 -0.01
N THR A 24 11.03 -14.03 -0.25
CA THR A 24 11.92 -13.77 -1.41
C THR A 24 11.21 -13.98 -2.74
N LEU A 25 10.30 -14.94 -2.85
CA LEU A 25 9.54 -15.20 -4.08
C LEU A 25 8.58 -14.06 -4.39
N TRP A 26 7.73 -13.68 -3.42
CA TRP A 26 6.76 -12.61 -3.61
C TRP A 26 7.42 -11.24 -3.78
N LEU A 27 8.52 -10.98 -3.06
CA LEU A 27 9.29 -9.76 -3.25
C LEU A 27 9.93 -9.70 -4.64
N ALA A 28 10.52 -10.79 -5.13
CA ALA A 28 11.10 -10.82 -6.47
C ALA A 28 10.02 -10.66 -7.57
N VAL A 29 8.84 -11.24 -7.39
CA VAL A 29 7.69 -11.05 -8.31
C VAL A 29 7.25 -9.58 -8.33
N LEU A 30 7.11 -8.95 -7.16
CA LEU A 30 6.74 -7.55 -7.04
C LEU A 30 7.79 -6.64 -7.70
N LEU A 31 9.07 -6.85 -7.40
CA LEU A 31 10.18 -6.06 -7.96
C LEU A 31 10.33 -6.23 -9.48
N LEU A 32 10.21 -7.45 -10.01
CA LEU A 32 10.20 -7.67 -11.46
C LEU A 32 9.00 -6.99 -12.13
N GLY A 33 7.81 -7.13 -11.55
CA GLY A 33 6.60 -6.50 -12.07
C GLY A 33 6.74 -4.97 -12.13
N SER A 34 7.14 -4.36 -11.02
CA SER A 34 7.41 -2.92 -10.95
C SER A 34 8.53 -2.49 -11.90
N GLY A 35 9.61 -3.27 -12.00
CA GLY A 35 10.73 -2.97 -12.91
C GLY A 35 10.31 -2.96 -14.37
N VAL A 36 9.48 -3.91 -14.80
CA VAL A 36 8.96 -3.93 -16.18
C VAL A 36 7.98 -2.79 -16.44
N ILE A 37 7.16 -2.41 -15.46
CA ILE A 37 6.27 -1.24 -15.58
C ILE A 37 7.08 0.04 -15.77
N CYS A 38 8.12 0.27 -14.96
CA CYS A 38 9.05 1.40 -15.14
C CYS A 38 9.77 1.33 -16.49
N TRP A 39 10.15 0.14 -16.94
CA TRP A 39 10.80 -0.06 -18.24
C TRP A 39 9.88 0.33 -19.40
N VAL A 40 8.59 -0.03 -19.36
CA VAL A 40 7.61 0.40 -20.37
C VAL A 40 7.42 1.92 -20.31
N ALA A 41 7.24 2.47 -19.11
CA ALA A 41 6.99 3.90 -18.91
C ALA A 41 8.15 4.80 -19.41
N ALA A 42 9.40 4.33 -19.38
CA ALA A 42 10.57 5.09 -19.83
C ALA A 42 10.61 5.40 -21.34
N ASN A 43 9.81 4.72 -22.18
CA ASN A 43 9.61 5.02 -23.61
C ASN A 43 10.89 5.19 -24.48
N TRP A 44 11.59 4.09 -24.74
CA TRP A 44 12.93 4.02 -25.38
C TRP A 44 13.09 4.66 -26.78
N PRO A 45 13.86 5.75 -26.97
CA PRO A 45 13.98 6.42 -28.27
C PRO A 45 14.63 5.53 -29.35
N GLY A 46 15.58 4.67 -28.98
CA GLY A 46 16.34 3.84 -29.93
C GLY A 46 15.71 2.48 -30.31
N MET A 47 14.53 2.15 -29.79
CA MET A 47 13.92 0.82 -30.00
C MET A 47 12.67 0.92 -30.88
N GLY A 48 12.71 0.29 -32.06
CA GLY A 48 11.56 0.24 -32.97
C GLY A 48 10.34 -0.46 -32.36
N ILE A 49 9.14 -0.06 -32.81
CA ILE A 49 7.82 -0.50 -32.29
C ILE A 49 7.71 -2.03 -32.25
N SER A 50 8.09 -2.72 -33.33
CA SER A 50 8.04 -4.18 -33.43
C SER A 50 8.90 -4.88 -32.37
N ARG A 51 10.09 -4.35 -32.08
CA ARG A 51 10.99 -4.89 -31.05
C ARG A 51 10.39 -4.73 -29.65
N ARG A 52 9.78 -3.57 -29.35
CA ARG A 52 9.14 -3.31 -28.05
C ARG A 52 8.02 -4.31 -27.78
N PHE A 53 7.10 -4.51 -28.74
CA PHE A 53 6.01 -5.48 -28.59
C PHE A 53 6.50 -6.93 -28.55
N THR A 54 7.49 -7.29 -29.37
CA THR A 54 8.05 -8.65 -29.36
C THR A 54 8.68 -8.97 -28.00
N LEU A 55 9.41 -8.04 -27.40
CA LEU A 55 10.00 -8.20 -26.07
C LEU A 55 8.91 -8.31 -24.99
N ALA A 56 7.92 -7.42 -24.99
CA ALA A 56 6.85 -7.42 -24.00
C ALA A 56 5.99 -8.70 -24.08
N GLN A 57 5.57 -9.11 -25.29
CA GLN A 57 4.82 -10.34 -25.51
C GLN A 57 5.67 -11.59 -25.20
N GLY A 58 6.95 -11.58 -25.56
CA GLY A 58 7.89 -12.67 -25.27
C GLY A 58 8.09 -12.88 -23.77
N LEU A 59 8.33 -11.80 -23.02
CA LEU A 59 8.45 -11.84 -21.55
C LEU A 59 7.16 -12.37 -20.91
N LEU A 60 6.00 -11.91 -21.37
CA LEU A 60 4.70 -12.39 -20.91
C LEU A 60 4.55 -13.90 -21.18
N ALA A 61 4.78 -14.35 -22.42
CA ALA A 61 4.66 -15.75 -22.81
C ALA A 61 5.60 -16.66 -22.00
N VAL A 62 6.87 -16.26 -21.87
CA VAL A 62 7.86 -17.01 -21.06
C VAL A 62 7.41 -17.10 -19.61
N SER A 63 6.88 -16.02 -19.02
CA SER A 63 6.39 -16.05 -17.63
C SER A 63 5.20 -17.01 -17.46
N VAL A 64 4.24 -17.02 -18.40
CA VAL A 64 3.09 -17.92 -18.35
C VAL A 64 3.53 -19.37 -18.52
N LEU A 65 4.42 -19.64 -19.47
CA LEU A 65 4.97 -20.99 -19.69
C LEU A 65 5.80 -21.47 -18.49
N ALA A 66 6.54 -20.58 -17.83
CA ALA A 66 7.24 -20.89 -16.60
C ALA A 66 6.27 -21.24 -15.45
N SER A 67 5.14 -20.54 -15.34
CA SER A 67 4.07 -20.88 -14.39
C SER A 67 3.48 -22.27 -14.67
N VAL A 68 3.19 -22.58 -15.94
CA VAL A 68 2.70 -23.90 -16.36
C VAL A 68 3.74 -24.99 -16.06
N TRP A 69 5.01 -24.73 -16.35
CA TRP A 69 6.10 -25.65 -16.06
C TRP A 69 6.20 -25.93 -14.55
N LEU A 70 6.10 -24.89 -13.71
CA LEU A 70 6.09 -25.04 -12.25
C LEU A 70 4.87 -25.85 -11.78
N ALA A 71 3.69 -25.64 -12.36
CA ALA A 71 2.49 -26.38 -12.00
C ALA A 71 2.60 -27.89 -12.33
N LEU A 72 3.26 -28.24 -13.43
CA LEU A 72 3.36 -29.61 -13.93
C LEU A 72 4.61 -30.38 -13.46
N ARG A 73 5.76 -29.71 -13.37
CA ARG A 73 7.08 -30.35 -13.21
C ARG A 73 7.74 -30.09 -11.86
N LEU A 74 7.31 -29.09 -11.08
CA LEU A 74 7.92 -28.80 -9.79
C LEU A 74 7.72 -29.98 -8.82
N ARG A 75 8.81 -30.59 -8.37
CA ARG A 75 8.73 -31.67 -7.37
C ARG A 75 8.41 -31.06 -6.00
N GLY A 76 7.24 -31.40 -5.46
CA GLY A 76 6.74 -30.87 -4.19
C GLY A 76 5.27 -31.19 -3.98
N THR A 77 4.74 -30.81 -2.83
CA THR A 77 3.30 -30.90 -2.52
C THR A 77 2.48 -30.06 -3.50
N GLU A 78 1.23 -30.43 -3.75
CA GLU A 78 0.34 -29.69 -4.65
C GLU A 78 0.22 -28.21 -4.23
N ARG A 79 0.15 -27.94 -2.92
CA ARG A 79 0.12 -26.58 -2.36
C ARG A 79 1.36 -25.77 -2.72
N LEU A 80 2.56 -26.36 -2.72
CA LEU A 80 3.79 -25.68 -3.12
C LEU A 80 3.80 -25.37 -4.62
N ARG A 81 3.36 -26.33 -5.46
CA ARG A 81 3.20 -26.13 -6.91
C ARG A 81 2.25 -24.97 -7.20
N GLN A 82 1.09 -24.96 -6.57
CA GLN A 82 0.09 -23.91 -6.73
C GLN A 82 0.59 -22.55 -6.23
N GLN A 83 1.31 -22.50 -5.10
CA GLN A 83 1.89 -21.25 -4.61
C GLN A 83 2.95 -20.69 -5.57
N ALA A 84 3.86 -21.53 -6.07
CA ALA A 84 4.92 -21.08 -6.98
C ALA A 84 4.37 -20.69 -8.35
N ALA A 85 3.55 -21.54 -8.97
CA ALA A 85 2.90 -21.26 -10.24
C ALA A 85 2.00 -20.01 -10.13
N GLY A 86 1.20 -19.90 -9.06
CA GLY A 86 0.35 -18.75 -8.82
C GLY A 86 1.11 -17.44 -8.61
N ALA A 87 2.30 -17.47 -8.00
CA ALA A 87 3.16 -16.28 -7.89
C ALA A 87 3.68 -15.82 -9.25
N VAL A 88 4.18 -16.75 -10.08
CA VAL A 88 4.64 -16.43 -11.44
C VAL A 88 3.48 -16.00 -12.34
N LEU A 89 2.30 -16.60 -12.19
CA LEU A 89 1.10 -16.17 -12.92
C LEU A 89 0.61 -14.78 -12.48
N THR A 90 0.86 -14.40 -11.23
CA THR A 90 0.63 -13.02 -10.76
C THR A 90 1.60 -12.04 -11.44
N LEU A 91 2.87 -12.41 -11.59
CA LEU A 91 3.83 -11.65 -12.41
C LEU A 91 3.30 -11.50 -13.85
N SER A 92 2.84 -12.59 -14.47
CA SER A 92 2.24 -12.54 -15.81
C SER A 92 1.04 -11.57 -15.86
N GLY A 93 0.21 -11.54 -14.81
CA GLY A 93 -0.90 -10.58 -14.70
C GLY A 93 -0.45 -9.12 -14.65
N LEU A 94 0.67 -8.81 -13.98
CA LEU A 94 1.28 -7.48 -13.99
C LEU A 94 1.89 -7.14 -15.37
N LEU A 95 2.59 -8.10 -15.99
CA LEU A 95 3.16 -7.95 -17.33
C LEU A 95 2.08 -7.74 -18.40
N LEU A 96 0.90 -8.34 -18.25
CA LEU A 96 -0.26 -8.07 -19.08
C LEU A 96 -0.69 -6.59 -18.98
N GLY A 97 -0.74 -6.04 -17.77
CA GLY A 97 -1.00 -4.62 -17.56
C GLY A 97 0.04 -3.74 -18.25
N ALA A 98 1.33 -4.09 -18.12
CA ALA A 98 2.43 -3.38 -18.79
C ALA A 98 2.34 -3.47 -20.33
N LEU A 99 1.94 -4.62 -20.88
CA LEU A 99 1.72 -4.79 -22.33
C LEU A 99 0.56 -3.93 -22.85
N LEU A 100 -0.53 -3.84 -22.10
CA LEU A 100 -1.67 -2.98 -22.45
C LEU A 100 -1.31 -1.49 -22.33
N ALA A 101 -0.53 -1.13 -21.30
CA ALA A 101 0.03 0.23 -21.18
C ALA A 101 0.92 0.59 -22.36
N LEU A 102 1.81 -0.32 -22.79
CA LEU A 102 2.65 -0.13 -23.98
C LEU A 102 1.80 0.07 -25.24
N LEU A 103 0.70 -0.67 -25.38
CA LEU A 103 -0.24 -0.53 -26.49
C LEU A 103 -0.88 0.86 -26.52
N GLY A 104 -1.38 1.34 -25.37
CA GLY A 104 -1.98 2.67 -25.24
C GLY A 104 -0.98 3.82 -25.43
N GLN A 105 0.26 3.62 -24.98
CA GLN A 105 1.35 4.57 -25.14
C GLN A 105 1.81 4.70 -26.60
N THR A 106 1.90 3.55 -27.31
CA THR A 106 2.36 3.49 -28.70
C THR A 106 1.28 3.95 -29.68
N TYR A 107 0.03 3.54 -29.46
CA TYR A 107 -1.10 3.89 -30.32
C TYR A 107 -2.09 4.82 -29.59
N GLN A 108 -1.80 6.12 -29.65
CA GLN A 108 -2.53 7.17 -28.92
C GLN A 108 -3.85 7.55 -29.61
N THR A 109 -4.88 6.78 -29.30
CA THR A 109 -6.21 6.84 -29.95
C THR A 109 -7.27 7.58 -29.12
N GLY A 110 -6.85 8.12 -27.95
CA GLY A 110 -7.69 8.88 -27.02
C GLY A 110 -8.93 8.15 -26.56
N ALA A 111 -8.89 6.82 -26.65
CA ALA A 111 -9.75 5.95 -25.87
C ALA A 111 -9.57 6.29 -24.39
N ASP A 112 -10.67 6.22 -23.64
CA ASP A 112 -10.63 6.59 -22.23
C ASP A 112 -9.76 5.59 -21.45
N THR A 113 -8.97 6.08 -20.50
CA THR A 113 -8.03 5.27 -19.71
C THR A 113 -8.72 4.10 -19.00
N TRP A 114 -10.00 4.25 -18.63
CA TRP A 114 -10.77 3.17 -17.99
C TRP A 114 -10.93 1.94 -18.90
N GLU A 115 -11.02 2.11 -20.23
CA GLU A 115 -11.17 1.00 -21.18
C GLU A 115 -9.95 0.07 -21.11
N LEU A 116 -8.76 0.63 -20.94
CA LEU A 116 -7.52 -0.13 -20.79
C LEU A 116 -7.55 -1.02 -19.54
N PHE A 117 -7.96 -0.48 -18.39
CA PHE A 117 -8.09 -1.24 -17.16
C PHE A 117 -9.24 -2.27 -17.23
N ALA A 118 -10.33 -1.96 -17.94
CA ALA A 118 -11.42 -2.91 -18.16
C ALA A 118 -10.95 -4.12 -18.99
N TRP A 119 -10.24 -3.88 -20.09
CA TRP A 119 -9.62 -4.95 -20.88
C TRP A 119 -8.59 -5.74 -20.08
N TRP A 120 -7.82 -5.07 -19.21
CA TRP A 120 -6.92 -5.76 -18.30
C TRP A 120 -7.67 -6.70 -17.36
N ALA A 121 -8.77 -6.26 -16.74
CA ALA A 121 -9.59 -7.10 -15.87
C ALA A 121 -10.17 -8.32 -16.61
N VAL A 122 -10.69 -8.11 -17.83
CA VAL A 122 -11.26 -9.19 -18.65
C VAL A 122 -10.20 -10.22 -19.03
N LEU A 123 -9.05 -9.77 -19.53
CA LEU A 123 -7.96 -10.65 -19.96
C LEU A 123 -7.27 -11.36 -18.79
N LEU A 124 -7.30 -10.77 -17.59
CA LEU A 124 -6.75 -11.36 -16.37
C LEU A 124 -7.66 -12.43 -15.75
N LEU A 125 -8.97 -12.41 -16.06
CA LEU A 125 -9.98 -13.27 -15.43
C LEU A 125 -9.71 -14.79 -15.61
N PRO A 126 -9.35 -15.31 -16.81
CA PRO A 126 -9.03 -16.73 -16.97
C PRO A 126 -7.90 -17.19 -16.04
N TRP A 127 -6.89 -16.34 -15.84
CA TRP A 127 -5.77 -16.62 -14.95
C TRP A 127 -6.18 -16.56 -13.49
N ALA A 128 -7.02 -15.59 -13.08
CA ALA A 128 -7.56 -15.51 -11.72
C ALA A 128 -8.37 -16.77 -11.35
N LEU A 129 -9.21 -17.25 -12.28
CA LEU A 129 -9.98 -18.49 -12.13
C LEU A 129 -9.09 -19.73 -12.03
N ALA A 130 -8.01 -19.79 -12.83
CA ALA A 130 -7.13 -20.96 -12.87
C ALA A 130 -6.13 -21.04 -11.69
N ALA A 131 -5.60 -19.90 -11.24
CA ALA A 131 -4.54 -19.86 -10.23
C ALA A 131 -5.02 -20.26 -8.83
N ALA A 132 -6.28 -19.94 -8.51
CA ALA A 132 -6.85 -20.08 -7.17
C ALA A 132 -6.00 -19.45 -6.04
N THR A 133 -5.18 -18.44 -6.34
CA THR A 133 -4.41 -17.70 -5.35
C THR A 133 -5.13 -16.42 -4.96
N GLN A 134 -5.10 -16.12 -3.67
CA GLN A 134 -5.74 -14.91 -3.14
C GLN A 134 -5.13 -13.62 -3.71
N VAL A 135 -3.82 -13.61 -3.97
CA VAL A 135 -3.12 -12.42 -4.47
C VAL A 135 -3.59 -12.05 -5.88
N LEU A 136 -3.78 -13.02 -6.77
CA LEU A 136 -4.23 -12.75 -8.13
C LEU A 136 -5.68 -12.25 -8.16
N TRP A 137 -6.54 -12.76 -7.28
CA TRP A 137 -7.90 -12.24 -7.11
C TRP A 137 -7.91 -10.83 -6.53
N LEU A 138 -7.02 -10.51 -5.58
CA LEU A 138 -6.86 -9.14 -5.08
C LEU A 138 -6.34 -8.19 -6.16
N LEU A 139 -5.40 -8.63 -7.01
CA LEU A 139 -4.97 -7.88 -8.19
C LEU A 139 -6.15 -7.64 -9.14
N TRP A 140 -6.93 -8.68 -9.45
CA TRP A 140 -8.12 -8.53 -10.29
C TRP A 140 -9.14 -7.55 -9.67
N CYS A 141 -9.38 -7.64 -8.36
CA CYS A 141 -10.27 -6.70 -7.67
C CYS A 141 -9.76 -5.26 -7.72
N LEU A 142 -8.44 -5.06 -7.60
CA LEU A 142 -7.79 -3.76 -7.72
C LEU A 142 -7.95 -3.19 -9.14
N VAL A 143 -7.70 -4.01 -10.17
CA VAL A 143 -7.84 -3.59 -11.58
C VAL A 143 -9.29 -3.24 -11.92
N VAL A 144 -10.27 -4.01 -11.43
CA VAL A 144 -11.70 -3.70 -11.59
C VAL A 144 -12.08 -2.40 -10.87
N ASN A 145 -11.61 -2.19 -9.64
CA ASN A 145 -11.84 -0.95 -8.91
C ASN A 145 -11.20 0.25 -9.62
N ALA A 146 -10.01 0.09 -10.19
CA ALA A 146 -9.35 1.12 -10.98
C ALA A 146 -10.13 1.43 -12.27
N ALA A 147 -10.59 0.40 -13.00
CA ALA A 147 -11.42 0.57 -14.20
C ALA A 147 -12.73 1.29 -13.87
N LEU A 148 -13.43 0.86 -12.82
CA LEU A 148 -14.70 1.46 -12.41
C LEU A 148 -14.50 2.89 -11.93
N GLY A 149 -13.45 3.15 -11.14
CA GLY A 149 -13.16 4.48 -10.66
C GLY A 149 -12.83 5.46 -11.80
N LEU A 150 -12.02 5.03 -12.77
CA LEU A 150 -11.71 5.82 -13.96
C LEU A 150 -12.92 6.00 -14.90
N TRP A 151 -13.84 5.03 -14.94
CA TRP A 151 -15.06 5.10 -15.76
C TRP A 151 -16.06 6.11 -15.21
N ILE A 152 -16.25 6.11 -13.88
CA ILE A 152 -17.04 7.14 -13.19
C ILE A 152 -16.38 8.52 -13.35
N GLY A 153 -15.06 8.56 -13.57
CA GLY A 153 -14.24 9.73 -13.87
C GLY A 153 -13.34 10.15 -12.70
N GLU A 154 -12.61 11.26 -12.83
CA GLU A 154 -11.78 11.84 -11.74
C GLU A 154 -12.58 12.19 -10.46
N HIS A 155 -13.90 12.04 -10.53
CA HIS A 155 -14.90 12.08 -9.47
C HIS A 155 -14.56 11.30 -8.18
N LEU A 156 -13.74 10.24 -8.25
CA LEU A 156 -13.33 9.51 -7.04
C LEU A 156 -12.52 10.36 -6.05
N LEU A 157 -11.77 11.34 -6.57
CA LEU A 157 -11.00 12.33 -5.79
C LEU A 157 -11.64 13.73 -5.84
N ALA A 158 -12.74 13.90 -6.59
CA ALA A 158 -13.46 15.18 -6.69
C ALA A 158 -14.24 15.54 -5.42
N TRP A 159 -14.15 14.78 -4.33
CA TRP A 159 -14.47 15.32 -2.99
C TRP A 159 -13.64 16.59 -2.66
N TRP A 160 -12.58 16.86 -3.43
CA TRP A 160 -11.79 18.08 -3.35
C TRP A 160 -12.23 19.21 -4.31
N ASN A 161 -13.04 18.93 -5.35
CA ASN A 161 -13.45 19.89 -6.37
C ASN A 161 -14.99 19.96 -6.49
N GLU A 162 -15.57 21.15 -6.27
CA GLU A 162 -17.00 21.47 -6.13
C GLU A 162 -17.94 21.15 -7.33
N VAL A 163 -17.50 20.46 -8.39
CA VAL A 163 -18.16 20.49 -9.71
C VAL A 163 -19.06 19.28 -10.01
N SER A 164 -19.22 18.31 -9.11
CA SER A 164 -19.92 17.05 -9.44
C SER A 164 -20.53 16.32 -8.24
N ASP A 165 -21.73 15.75 -8.38
CA ASP A 165 -22.45 15.00 -7.34
C ASP A 165 -21.64 13.75 -6.88
N PRO A 166 -20.99 13.80 -5.71
CA PRO A 166 -20.12 12.72 -5.24
C PRO A 166 -20.91 11.50 -4.75
N ALA A 167 -22.24 11.63 -4.56
CA ALA A 167 -23.08 10.56 -4.04
C ALA A 167 -23.20 9.39 -5.02
N PHE A 168 -23.43 9.67 -6.31
CA PHE A 168 -23.59 8.62 -7.31
C PHE A 168 -22.32 7.77 -7.44
N ALA A 169 -21.16 8.42 -7.53
CA ALA A 169 -19.85 7.75 -7.62
C ALA A 169 -19.61 6.84 -6.41
N ALA A 170 -19.85 7.36 -5.20
CA ALA A 170 -19.73 6.62 -3.95
C ALA A 170 -20.64 5.38 -3.90
N LEU A 171 -21.91 5.53 -4.30
CA LEU A 171 -22.89 4.44 -4.30
C LEU A 171 -22.51 3.34 -5.28
N VAL A 172 -22.06 3.70 -6.49
CA VAL A 172 -21.63 2.72 -7.51
C VAL A 172 -20.39 1.96 -7.03
N MET A 173 -19.38 2.65 -6.48
CA MET A 173 -18.18 2.03 -5.94
C MET A 173 -18.48 1.12 -4.74
N ALA A 174 -19.37 1.56 -3.84
CA ALA A 174 -19.79 0.76 -2.70
C ALA A 174 -20.54 -0.49 -3.15
N LEU A 175 -21.51 -0.35 -4.07
CA LEU A 175 -22.27 -1.46 -4.61
C LEU A 175 -21.38 -2.49 -5.30
N ALA A 176 -20.45 -2.05 -6.15
CA ALA A 176 -19.52 -2.94 -6.84
C ALA A 176 -18.66 -3.75 -5.84
N ASN A 177 -18.11 -3.10 -4.82
CA ASN A 177 -17.32 -3.78 -3.79
C ASN A 177 -18.16 -4.72 -2.91
N LEU A 178 -19.42 -4.38 -2.62
CA LEU A 178 -20.36 -5.26 -1.91
C LEU A 178 -20.74 -6.49 -2.73
N VAL A 179 -20.96 -6.34 -4.04
CA VAL A 179 -21.22 -7.45 -4.95
C VAL A 179 -20.00 -8.38 -4.98
N MET A 180 -18.79 -7.81 -5.15
CA MET A 180 -17.55 -8.59 -5.09
C MET A 180 -17.37 -9.29 -3.75
N LEU A 181 -17.67 -8.61 -2.64
CA LEU A 181 -17.62 -9.19 -1.30
C LEU A 181 -18.62 -10.34 -1.14
N GLY A 182 -19.85 -10.17 -1.63
CA GLY A 182 -20.90 -11.18 -1.61
C GLY A 182 -20.52 -12.43 -2.41
N VAL A 183 -19.99 -12.24 -3.62
CA VAL A 183 -19.46 -13.33 -4.46
C VAL A 183 -18.30 -14.03 -3.76
N TRP A 184 -17.39 -13.27 -3.14
CA TRP A 184 -16.25 -13.84 -2.41
C TRP A 184 -16.71 -14.67 -1.21
N GLU A 185 -17.62 -14.15 -0.39
CA GLU A 185 -18.19 -14.87 0.76
C GLU A 185 -18.99 -16.10 0.33
N MET A 186 -19.75 -16.02 -0.77
CA MET A 186 -20.44 -17.16 -1.36
C MET A 186 -19.44 -18.24 -1.78
N MET A 187 -18.36 -17.87 -2.48
CA MET A 187 -17.33 -18.83 -2.89
C MET A 187 -16.57 -19.43 -1.70
N VAL A 188 -16.30 -18.63 -0.66
CA VAL A 188 -15.71 -19.12 0.60
C VAL A 188 -16.59 -20.18 1.25
N ARG A 189 -17.92 -19.96 1.27
CA ARG A 189 -18.89 -20.93 1.78
C ARG A 189 -18.96 -22.18 0.89
N LEU A 190 -19.13 -22.02 -0.43
CA LEU A 190 -19.28 -23.14 -1.37
C LEU A 190 -18.03 -24.03 -1.46
N ARG A 191 -16.84 -23.45 -1.31
CA ARG A 191 -15.56 -24.18 -1.45
C ARG A 191 -14.89 -24.48 -0.10
N HIS A 192 -15.50 -24.10 1.01
CA HIS A 192 -14.99 -24.27 2.38
C HIS A 192 -13.56 -23.70 2.56
N ILE A 193 -13.25 -22.57 1.90
CA ILE A 193 -11.92 -21.98 1.92
C ILE A 193 -11.81 -20.93 3.03
N ARG A 194 -10.83 -21.07 3.93
CA ARG A 194 -10.56 -20.07 4.97
C ARG A 194 -9.69 -18.91 4.42
N THR A 195 -10.30 -17.93 3.74
CA THR A 195 -9.62 -16.65 3.40
C THR A 195 -10.17 -15.48 4.23
N ARG A 196 -9.28 -14.67 4.84
CA ARG A 196 -9.69 -13.52 5.66
C ARG A 196 -9.32 -12.17 5.05
N VAL A 197 -8.21 -12.08 4.32
CA VAL A 197 -7.73 -10.77 3.82
C VAL A 197 -8.63 -10.22 2.69
N GLY A 198 -9.15 -11.07 1.78
CA GLY A 198 -10.01 -10.65 0.67
C GLY A 198 -11.29 -9.95 1.14
N PRO A 199 -12.11 -10.62 1.97
CA PRO A 199 -13.32 -10.00 2.52
C PRO A 199 -13.05 -8.71 3.30
N ARG A 200 -11.96 -8.65 4.06
CA ARG A 200 -11.59 -7.44 4.81
C ARG A 200 -11.22 -6.27 3.90
N VAL A 201 -10.50 -6.52 2.81
CA VAL A 201 -10.14 -5.48 1.84
C VAL A 201 -11.40 -4.97 1.13
N LEU A 202 -12.27 -5.86 0.65
CA LEU A 202 -13.50 -5.46 -0.04
C LEU A 202 -14.50 -4.76 0.89
N ALA A 203 -14.62 -5.21 2.14
CA ALA A 203 -15.42 -4.52 3.16
C ALA A 203 -14.86 -3.12 3.46
N PHE A 204 -13.53 -2.99 3.58
CA PHE A 204 -12.88 -1.69 3.76
C PHE A 204 -13.14 -0.76 2.56
N LEU A 205 -12.98 -1.24 1.32
CA LEU A 205 -13.24 -0.43 0.12
C LEU A 205 -14.72 0.01 0.02
N ALA A 206 -15.66 -0.89 0.31
CA ALA A 206 -17.09 -0.56 0.33
C ALA A 206 -17.43 0.48 1.40
N LEU A 207 -16.89 0.33 2.61
CA LEU A 207 -17.12 1.28 3.70
C LEU A 207 -16.44 2.62 3.45
N ALA A 208 -15.20 2.62 2.95
CA ALA A 208 -14.48 3.84 2.61
C ALA A 208 -15.21 4.64 1.53
N ALA A 209 -15.75 3.97 0.50
CA ALA A 209 -16.53 4.62 -0.55
C ALA A 209 -17.78 5.34 -0.01
N LEU A 210 -18.40 4.84 1.06
CA LEU A 210 -19.59 5.46 1.67
C LEU A 210 -19.25 6.49 2.75
N ILE A 211 -18.20 6.26 3.54
CA ILE A 211 -17.85 7.12 4.68
C ILE A 211 -17.12 8.40 4.21
N LEU A 212 -16.24 8.29 3.21
CA LEU A 212 -15.43 9.44 2.78
C LEU A 212 -16.28 10.64 2.31
N PRO A 213 -17.32 10.46 1.47
CA PRO A 213 -18.22 11.56 1.10
C PRO A 213 -19.03 12.08 2.29
N LEU A 214 -19.40 11.25 3.26
CA LEU A 214 -20.12 11.68 4.46
C LEU A 214 -19.25 12.53 5.40
N LEU A 215 -17.93 12.33 5.39
CA LEU A 215 -17.00 13.10 6.22
C LEU A 215 -16.65 14.45 5.60
N PHE A 216 -16.42 14.48 4.28
CA PHE A 216 -15.86 15.64 3.58
C PHE A 216 -16.86 16.36 2.66
N GLY A 217 -18.03 15.78 2.40
CA GLY A 217 -19.07 16.40 1.58
C GLY A 217 -19.92 17.42 2.33
N ASP A 218 -20.92 17.94 1.60
CA ASP A 218 -21.98 18.80 2.13
C ASP A 218 -22.74 18.14 3.28
N PHE A 219 -23.52 18.95 4.01
CA PHE A 219 -24.29 18.56 5.20
C PHE A 219 -24.78 17.11 5.17
N VAL A 220 -24.49 16.35 6.24
CA VAL A 220 -24.85 14.91 6.30
C VAL A 220 -26.37 14.70 6.17
N LEU A 221 -27.16 15.68 6.61
CA LEU A 221 -28.63 15.70 6.53
C LEU A 221 -29.18 16.50 5.32
N GLY A 222 -28.30 16.96 4.43
CA GLY A 222 -28.67 17.60 3.17
C GLY A 222 -29.30 16.63 2.17
N ARG A 223 -29.87 17.17 1.09
CA ARG A 223 -30.60 16.36 0.08
C ARG A 223 -29.72 15.26 -0.56
N GLN A 224 -28.41 15.52 -0.73
CA GLN A 224 -27.43 14.56 -1.25
C GLN A 224 -26.86 13.62 -0.16
N GLY A 225 -26.61 14.13 1.06
CA GLY A 225 -26.17 13.34 2.23
C GLY A 225 -27.20 12.29 2.69
N ASN A 226 -28.49 12.53 2.42
CA ASN A 226 -29.56 11.60 2.78
C ASN A 226 -29.46 10.23 2.08
N VAL A 227 -29.15 10.18 0.77
CA VAL A 227 -29.12 8.90 0.04
C VAL A 227 -27.88 8.09 0.39
N THR A 228 -26.70 8.73 0.43
CA THR A 228 -25.45 8.10 0.84
C THR A 228 -25.49 7.68 2.32
N GLY A 229 -26.09 8.49 3.18
CA GLY A 229 -26.32 8.18 4.59
C GLY A 229 -27.24 6.97 4.79
N LEU A 230 -28.37 6.91 4.08
CA LEU A 230 -29.26 5.74 4.11
C LEU A 230 -28.56 4.46 3.61
N ALA A 231 -27.79 4.56 2.53
CA ALA A 231 -26.99 3.44 2.02
C ALA A 231 -25.94 2.99 3.05
N TRP A 232 -25.24 3.92 3.67
CA TRP A 232 -24.27 3.64 4.73
C TRP A 232 -24.90 2.94 5.94
N ILE A 233 -26.07 3.39 6.40
CA ILE A 233 -26.83 2.75 7.49
C ILE A 233 -27.20 1.32 7.09
N ALA A 234 -27.79 1.14 5.90
CA ALA A 234 -28.22 -0.17 5.41
C ALA A 234 -27.03 -1.16 5.30
N VAL A 235 -25.90 -0.70 4.75
CA VAL A 235 -24.68 -1.50 4.60
C VAL A 235 -24.07 -1.82 5.96
N THR A 236 -24.00 -0.84 6.87
CA THR A 236 -23.44 -1.03 8.20
C THR A 236 -24.24 -2.04 9.02
N LEU A 237 -25.58 -1.93 9.01
CA LEU A 237 -26.46 -2.88 9.68
C LEU A 237 -26.44 -4.26 9.01
N GLY A 238 -26.46 -4.32 7.67
CA GLY A 238 -26.44 -5.57 6.91
C GLY A 238 -25.15 -6.36 7.11
N LEU A 239 -23.98 -5.71 6.94
CA LEU A 239 -22.68 -6.33 7.21
C LEU A 239 -22.51 -6.65 8.70
N GLY A 240 -22.97 -5.77 9.59
CA GLY A 240 -22.95 -6.01 11.04
C GLY A 240 -23.72 -7.28 11.40
N TYR A 241 -24.94 -7.45 10.89
CA TYR A 241 -25.76 -8.63 11.10
C TYR A 241 -25.11 -9.89 10.52
N PHE A 242 -24.63 -9.83 9.28
CA PHE A 242 -23.97 -10.94 8.59
C PHE A 242 -22.71 -11.42 9.32
N TYR A 243 -21.83 -10.49 9.73
CA TYR A 243 -20.57 -10.82 10.40
C TYR A 243 -20.73 -11.10 11.90
N GLN A 244 -21.88 -10.80 12.50
CA GLN A 244 -22.18 -11.19 13.87
C GLN A 244 -22.81 -12.59 13.95
N ARG A 245 -23.77 -12.90 13.07
CA ARG A 245 -24.54 -14.15 13.10
C ARG A 245 -24.08 -15.21 12.10
N GLY A 246 -23.72 -14.82 10.88
CA GLY A 246 -23.35 -15.75 9.81
C GLY A 246 -21.89 -16.20 9.89
N ARG A 247 -20.95 -15.26 9.76
CA ARG A 247 -19.51 -15.53 9.77
C ARG A 247 -18.79 -14.54 10.68
N ARG A 248 -18.24 -14.99 11.81
CA ARG A 248 -17.60 -14.08 12.77
C ARG A 248 -16.25 -13.54 12.26
N ASP A 249 -16.19 -12.24 11.96
CA ASP A 249 -14.94 -11.49 11.74
C ASP A 249 -14.93 -10.17 12.51
N LEU A 250 -14.25 -10.17 13.65
CA LEU A 250 -14.17 -9.03 14.57
C LEU A 250 -13.44 -7.82 13.98
N VAL A 251 -12.61 -8.02 12.94
CA VAL A 251 -11.91 -6.90 12.27
C VAL A 251 -12.89 -6.08 11.43
N ILE A 252 -13.81 -6.75 10.72
CA ILE A 252 -14.84 -6.06 9.93
C ILE A 252 -15.81 -5.33 10.87
N LEU A 253 -16.21 -5.97 11.98
CA LEU A 253 -17.03 -5.31 13.00
C LEU A 253 -16.33 -4.09 13.63
N ALA A 254 -15.00 -4.14 13.81
CA ALA A 254 -14.22 -2.99 14.26
C ALA A 254 -14.16 -1.87 13.21
N MET A 255 -14.05 -2.20 11.92
CA MET A 255 -14.14 -1.21 10.82
C MET A 255 -15.52 -0.55 10.79
N LEU A 256 -16.61 -1.30 10.98
CA LEU A 256 -17.96 -0.76 11.08
C LEU A 256 -18.10 0.19 12.28
N ALA A 257 -17.61 -0.21 13.45
CA ALA A 257 -17.64 0.64 14.64
C ALA A 257 -16.82 1.92 14.47
N ALA A 258 -15.63 1.84 13.84
CA ALA A 258 -14.84 3.02 13.50
C ALA A 258 -15.59 3.94 12.53
N GLY A 259 -16.28 3.38 11.53
CA GLY A 259 -17.11 4.16 10.61
C GLY A 259 -18.26 4.88 11.30
N VAL A 260 -18.95 4.24 12.23
CA VAL A 260 -19.99 4.87 13.06
C VAL A 260 -19.43 6.03 13.87
N ILE A 261 -18.26 5.86 14.49
CA ILE A 261 -17.59 6.91 15.26
C ILE A 261 -17.22 8.12 14.39
N CYS A 262 -16.74 7.88 13.17
CA CYS A 262 -16.39 8.99 12.27
C CYS A 262 -17.65 9.78 11.84
N VAL A 263 -18.72 9.08 11.46
CA VAL A 263 -19.97 9.72 11.02
C VAL A 263 -20.69 10.42 12.19
N SER A 264 -20.73 9.81 13.38
CA SER A 264 -21.30 10.43 14.59
C SER A 264 -20.57 11.72 14.95
N LEU A 265 -19.23 11.73 14.90
CA LEU A 265 -18.42 12.90 15.18
C LEU A 265 -18.71 14.04 14.21
N ARG A 266 -18.89 13.73 12.91
CA ARG A 266 -19.26 14.71 11.89
C ARG A 266 -20.65 15.29 12.15
N VAL A 267 -21.67 14.44 12.35
CA VAL A 267 -23.06 14.87 12.58
C VAL A 267 -23.19 15.70 13.85
N VAL A 268 -22.63 15.23 14.96
CA VAL A 268 -22.68 15.97 16.23
C VAL A 268 -21.83 17.24 16.14
N GLY A 269 -20.71 17.22 15.42
CA GLY A 269 -19.87 18.38 15.19
C GLY A 269 -20.60 19.48 14.43
N GLU A 270 -21.30 19.13 13.35
CA GLU A 270 -22.17 20.07 12.63
C GLU A 270 -23.28 20.63 13.51
N TRP A 271 -23.97 19.77 14.26
CA TRP A 271 -25.06 20.19 15.15
C TRP A 271 -24.58 21.15 16.24
N LEU A 272 -23.43 20.88 16.87
CA LEU A 272 -22.85 21.77 17.87
C LEU A 272 -22.45 23.12 17.27
N MET A 273 -21.86 23.12 16.06
CA MET A 273 -21.48 24.35 15.37
C MET A 273 -22.68 25.19 14.93
N GLN A 274 -23.83 24.56 14.63
CA GLN A 274 -25.09 25.27 14.37
C GLN A 274 -25.70 25.89 15.64
N LEU A 275 -25.62 25.19 16.77
CA LEU A 275 -26.16 25.68 18.04
C LEU A 275 -25.37 26.87 18.59
N ALA A 276 -24.05 26.74 18.63
CA ALA A 276 -23.14 27.76 19.12
C ALA A 276 -21.78 27.59 18.45
N PRO A 277 -21.47 28.37 17.40
CA PRO A 277 -20.19 28.26 16.72
C PRO A 277 -19.08 28.68 17.70
N GLY A 278 -18.16 27.76 17.97
CA GLY A 278 -17.08 28.04 18.91
C GLY A 278 -16.27 26.82 19.29
N VAL A 279 -15.12 27.10 19.87
CA VAL A 279 -14.10 26.13 20.27
C VAL A 279 -14.60 25.19 21.37
N TRP A 280 -15.60 25.62 22.14
CA TRP A 280 -16.28 24.81 23.16
C TRP A 280 -16.84 23.49 22.62
N ALA A 281 -17.15 23.40 21.32
CA ALA A 281 -17.60 22.16 20.68
C ALA A 281 -16.54 21.03 20.72
N ALA A 282 -15.26 21.35 20.84
CA ALA A 282 -14.19 20.35 20.82
C ALA A 282 -14.23 19.40 22.03
N LEU A 283 -14.60 19.90 23.22
CA LEU A 283 -14.70 19.07 24.45
C LEU A 283 -15.81 18.00 24.39
N PRO A 284 -17.08 18.33 24.10
CA PRO A 284 -18.13 17.33 23.96
C PRO A 284 -17.84 16.35 22.81
N LEU A 285 -17.21 16.81 21.72
CA LEU A 285 -16.77 15.92 20.64
C LEU A 285 -15.68 14.93 21.10
N ALA A 286 -14.70 15.39 21.88
CA ALA A 286 -13.69 14.51 22.46
C ALA A 286 -14.30 13.49 23.43
N ALA A 287 -15.26 13.93 24.26
CA ALA A 287 -15.98 13.06 25.19
C ALA A 287 -16.83 12.02 24.45
N LEU A 288 -17.54 12.41 23.39
CA LEU A 288 -18.32 11.52 22.52
C LEU A 288 -17.43 10.46 21.88
N LEU A 289 -16.35 10.90 21.23
CA LEU A 289 -15.37 10.03 20.58
C LEU A 289 -14.84 8.94 21.54
N MET A 290 -14.45 9.34 22.75
CA MET A 290 -13.95 8.40 23.76
C MET A 290 -15.05 7.47 24.29
N ALA A 291 -16.26 8.00 24.53
CA ALA A 291 -17.38 7.20 25.01
C ALA A 291 -17.75 6.11 24.00
N GLU A 292 -17.87 6.47 22.72
CA GLU A 292 -18.18 5.55 21.64
C GLU A 292 -17.06 4.54 21.39
N ALA A 293 -15.80 4.98 21.36
CA ALA A 293 -14.66 4.07 21.21
C ALA A 293 -14.56 3.05 22.36
N VAL A 294 -14.79 3.48 23.60
CA VAL A 294 -14.79 2.59 24.77
C VAL A 294 -16.00 1.66 24.77
N TRP A 295 -17.16 2.11 24.30
CA TRP A 295 -18.34 1.27 24.14
C TRP A 295 -18.13 0.21 23.05
N ALA A 296 -17.66 0.61 21.88
CA ALA A 296 -17.30 -0.29 20.78
C ALA A 296 -16.23 -1.30 21.20
N ALA A 297 -15.18 -0.86 21.90
CA ALA A 297 -14.16 -1.74 22.46
C ALA A 297 -14.74 -2.79 23.42
N ARG A 298 -15.65 -2.39 24.31
CA ARG A 298 -16.34 -3.31 25.24
C ARG A 298 -17.23 -4.29 24.50
N TRP A 299 -17.99 -3.81 23.51
CA TRP A 299 -18.86 -4.63 22.67
C TRP A 299 -18.06 -5.69 21.90
N LEU A 300 -16.97 -5.30 21.23
CA LEU A 300 -16.10 -6.21 20.48
C LEU A 300 -15.42 -7.26 21.38
N ARG A 301 -14.99 -6.88 22.58
CA ARG A 301 -14.42 -7.84 23.55
C ARG A 301 -15.44 -8.89 23.98
N ARG A 302 -16.65 -8.47 24.35
CA ARG A 302 -17.75 -9.39 24.72
C ARG A 302 -18.09 -10.35 23.57
N LEU A 303 -18.07 -9.87 22.33
CA LEU A 303 -18.29 -10.73 21.15
C LEU A 303 -17.13 -11.71 20.92
N GLY A 304 -15.90 -11.30 21.17
CA GLY A 304 -14.73 -12.18 21.10
C GLY A 304 -14.76 -13.30 22.14
N GLU A 305 -15.12 -12.99 23.38
CA GLU A 305 -15.20 -13.94 24.50
C GLU A 305 -16.32 -14.97 24.31
N ARG A 306 -17.48 -14.57 23.79
CA ARG A 306 -18.59 -15.48 23.43
C ARG A 306 -18.28 -16.42 22.26
N GLY A 307 -17.14 -16.22 21.60
CA GLY A 307 -16.71 -16.96 20.41
C GLY A 307 -15.78 -18.13 20.66
N GLN A 308 -15.21 -18.28 21.86
CA GLN A 308 -14.44 -19.46 22.26
C GLN A 308 -15.43 -20.51 22.80
N PRO A 309 -15.69 -21.62 22.08
CA PRO A 309 -16.42 -22.72 22.69
C PRO A 309 -15.64 -23.26 23.88
N ALA A 310 -16.36 -23.79 24.88
CA ALA A 310 -15.84 -24.47 26.05
C ALA A 310 -15.14 -25.80 25.69
N GLU A 311 -14.08 -25.76 24.88
CA GLU A 311 -13.22 -26.93 24.61
C GLU A 311 -12.50 -27.37 25.90
N GLY A 312 -12.23 -26.45 26.83
CA GLY A 312 -11.70 -26.78 28.16
C GLY A 312 -12.64 -27.62 29.03
N ALA A 313 -13.96 -27.52 28.86
CA ALA A 313 -14.93 -28.31 29.65
C ALA A 313 -15.15 -29.71 29.08
N ARG A 314 -15.03 -29.89 27.75
CA ARG A 314 -15.09 -31.20 27.09
C ARG A 314 -13.81 -32.02 27.29
N ALA A 315 -12.63 -31.37 27.33
CA ALA A 315 -11.38 -32.06 27.63
C ALA A 315 -11.32 -32.57 29.09
N ALA A 316 -11.89 -31.83 30.05
CA ALA A 316 -11.96 -32.25 31.45
C ALA A 316 -12.96 -33.41 31.70
N THR A 317 -14.03 -33.50 30.91
CA THR A 317 -14.99 -34.60 30.99
C THR A 317 -14.51 -35.86 30.26
N LEU A 318 -13.81 -35.71 29.13
CA LEU A 318 -13.22 -36.85 28.40
C LEU A 318 -12.00 -37.47 29.11
N ALA A 319 -11.33 -36.74 30.02
CA ALA A 319 -10.23 -37.26 30.82
C ALA A 319 -10.69 -38.05 32.06
N ALA A 320 -11.97 -37.95 32.45
CA ALA A 320 -12.50 -38.61 33.65
C ALA A 320 -13.04 -40.03 33.40
N ASP A 321 -13.28 -40.42 32.14
CA ASP A 321 -13.97 -41.69 31.77
C ASP A 321 -13.04 -42.77 31.15
N ALA A 322 -11.73 -42.70 31.34
CA ALA A 322 -10.81 -43.70 30.80
C ALA A 322 -10.22 -44.61 31.91
N GLU A 323 -10.92 -45.70 32.23
CA GLU A 323 -10.36 -46.90 32.88
C GLU A 323 -9.70 -47.87 31.86
N PRO A 324 -8.86 -48.83 32.30
CA PRO A 324 -7.70 -49.26 31.52
C PRO A 324 -7.84 -50.59 30.75
N ALA A 325 -7.12 -50.63 29.63
CA ALA A 325 -6.51 -51.78 28.93
C ALA A 325 -7.39 -52.90 28.33
N GLY A 326 -7.30 -53.06 27.00
CA GLY A 326 -7.76 -54.23 26.26
C GLY A 326 -7.49 -54.17 24.74
N ILE A 327 -6.34 -54.72 24.33
CA ILE A 327 -5.98 -55.35 23.03
C ILE A 327 -6.97 -55.16 21.85
N SER A 328 -6.53 -54.53 20.75
CA SER A 328 -6.66 -55.09 19.39
C SER A 328 -5.89 -54.27 18.36
N ALA A 329 -5.11 -54.97 17.54
CA ALA A 329 -4.33 -54.47 16.42
C ALA A 329 -5.20 -54.16 15.18
N GLY A 330 -4.72 -53.26 14.31
CA GLY A 330 -5.26 -53.06 12.97
C GLY A 330 -4.84 -51.72 12.34
N LEU A 331 -3.93 -51.78 11.37
CA LEU A 331 -3.40 -50.65 10.60
C LEU A 331 -4.47 -49.92 9.77
N SER A 332 -4.48 -48.59 9.83
CA SER A 332 -4.64 -47.71 8.66
C SER A 332 -4.08 -46.32 8.94
N VAL A 333 -3.11 -45.89 8.13
CA VAL A 333 -2.38 -44.63 8.20
C VAL A 333 -3.01 -43.60 7.23
N ASP A 334 -3.28 -42.40 7.79
CA ASP A 334 -3.59 -41.08 7.19
C ASP A 334 -4.94 -40.84 6.46
N PRO A 335 -5.53 -39.61 6.55
CA PRO A 335 -4.83 -38.32 6.66
C PRO A 335 -5.11 -37.51 7.93
N ALA A 336 -4.03 -36.93 8.48
CA ALA A 336 -4.09 -35.76 9.35
C ALA A 336 -4.82 -34.60 8.65
N ASP A 337 -6.01 -34.29 9.16
CA ASP A 337 -6.82 -33.14 8.79
C ASP A 337 -6.13 -31.83 9.22
N ASP A 338 -5.97 -30.94 8.23
CA ASP A 338 -5.22 -29.70 8.30
C ASP A 338 -6.22 -28.52 8.49
N ALA A 339 -6.72 -28.34 9.72
CA ALA A 339 -7.52 -27.16 10.09
C ALA A 339 -7.29 -26.62 11.52
N ALA A 340 -6.29 -27.14 12.24
CA ALA A 340 -5.86 -26.58 13.52
C ALA A 340 -4.82 -25.46 13.30
N PRO A 341 -4.91 -24.31 14.00
CA PRO A 341 -3.80 -23.37 14.06
C PRO A 341 -2.59 -24.11 14.65
N VAL A 342 -1.48 -24.12 13.91
CA VAL A 342 -0.18 -24.51 14.46
C VAL A 342 0.18 -23.50 15.55
N ILE A 343 -0.21 -23.81 16.78
CA ILE A 343 0.35 -23.53 18.12
C ILE A 343 -0.74 -24.01 19.10
N GLU A 344 -0.64 -25.26 19.53
CA GLU A 344 -1.23 -25.70 20.79
C GLU A 344 -0.23 -26.68 21.43
N LEU A 345 0.57 -26.12 22.33
CA LEU A 345 1.26 -26.81 23.39
C LEU A 345 1.19 -25.83 24.55
N ALA A 346 0.02 -25.82 25.18
CA ALA A 346 -0.11 -25.31 26.52
C ALA A 346 0.68 -26.25 27.42
N GLU A 347 1.82 -25.77 27.93
CA GLU A 347 2.15 -26.09 29.31
C GLU A 347 1.21 -25.26 30.15
N ASP A 348 0.20 -25.95 30.68
CA ASP A 348 -0.72 -25.47 31.68
C ASP A 348 0.08 -25.18 32.96
N THR A 349 0.56 -23.94 33.08
CA THR A 349 0.98 -23.35 34.36
C THR A 349 0.28 -22.02 34.51
N GLY A 350 -1.00 -22.08 34.92
CA GLY A 350 -1.52 -21.32 36.06
C GLY A 350 -1.29 -19.81 36.16
N ALA A 351 -0.91 -19.11 35.09
CA ALA A 351 -0.88 -17.66 35.03
C ALA A 351 -2.05 -17.24 34.14
N ARG A 352 -3.14 -16.79 34.77
CA ARG A 352 -4.24 -16.08 34.10
C ARG A 352 -3.62 -15.18 33.03
N ASN A 353 -3.84 -15.52 31.75
CA ASN A 353 -3.56 -14.64 30.63
C ASN A 353 -4.10 -13.25 31.01
N THR A 354 -3.22 -12.31 31.33
CA THR A 354 -3.52 -10.90 31.32
C THR A 354 -3.74 -10.55 29.85
N ALA A 355 -4.91 -10.93 29.34
CA ALA A 355 -5.25 -10.92 27.94
C ALA A 355 -5.14 -9.48 27.44
N THR A 356 -4.01 -9.17 26.82
CA THR A 356 -3.80 -7.90 26.15
C THR A 356 -4.93 -7.76 25.13
N ALA A 357 -5.62 -6.63 25.18
CA ALA A 357 -6.79 -6.42 24.32
C ALA A 357 -6.42 -6.69 22.85
N PRO A 358 -7.32 -7.28 22.04
CA PRO A 358 -7.05 -7.55 20.63
C PRO A 358 -6.59 -6.29 19.89
N TRP A 359 -5.72 -6.46 18.89
CA TRP A 359 -5.05 -5.32 18.20
C TRP A 359 -6.02 -4.30 17.62
N TYR A 360 -7.18 -4.73 17.10
CA TYR A 360 -8.17 -3.83 16.51
C TYR A 360 -8.88 -3.01 17.59
N VAL A 361 -9.01 -3.55 18.82
CA VAL A 361 -9.49 -2.79 19.98
C VAL A 361 -8.44 -1.80 20.45
N GLN A 362 -7.16 -2.21 20.48
CA GLN A 362 -6.06 -1.31 20.82
C GLN A 362 -5.92 -0.18 19.79
N GLY A 363 -6.05 -0.49 18.49
CA GLY A 363 -6.03 0.48 17.41
C GLY A 363 -7.18 1.46 17.48
N LEU A 364 -8.41 0.98 17.71
CA LEU A 364 -9.60 1.83 17.89
C LEU A 364 -9.43 2.79 19.08
N LEU A 365 -9.03 2.26 20.24
CA LEU A 365 -8.81 3.06 21.44
C LEU A 365 -7.63 4.03 21.26
N GLY A 366 -6.55 3.59 20.62
CA GLY A 366 -5.37 4.41 20.33
C GLY A 366 -5.68 5.59 19.42
N LEU A 367 -6.39 5.33 18.31
CA LEU A 367 -6.83 6.37 17.39
C LEU A 367 -7.78 7.36 18.07
N SER A 368 -8.71 6.87 18.90
CA SER A 368 -9.62 7.72 19.66
C SER A 368 -8.90 8.60 20.68
N ALA A 369 -7.90 8.07 21.38
CA ALA A 369 -7.10 8.86 22.33
C ALA A 369 -6.30 9.95 21.63
N TRP A 370 -5.72 9.65 20.47
CA TRP A 370 -4.95 10.60 19.69
C TRP A 370 -5.84 11.73 19.13
N LEU A 371 -6.97 11.39 18.52
CA LEU A 371 -7.91 12.39 18.01
C LEU A 371 -8.59 13.20 19.13
N ALA A 372 -8.90 12.58 20.27
CA ALA A 372 -9.37 13.31 21.46
C ALA A 372 -8.31 14.26 22.01
N THR A 373 -7.03 13.89 21.95
CA THR A 373 -5.92 14.78 22.31
C THR A 373 -5.88 16.00 21.39
N VAL A 374 -6.05 15.82 20.08
CA VAL A 374 -6.10 16.94 19.11
C VAL A 374 -7.26 17.87 19.45
N LEU A 375 -8.46 17.34 19.70
CA LEU A 375 -9.62 18.14 20.08
C LEU A 375 -9.39 18.89 21.41
N LEU A 376 -8.76 18.25 22.40
CA LEU A 376 -8.39 18.89 23.65
C LEU A 376 -7.36 20.01 23.46
N LEU A 377 -6.37 19.82 22.58
CA LEU A 377 -5.38 20.85 22.26
C LEU A 377 -6.01 22.04 21.53
N VAL A 378 -6.89 21.78 20.55
CA VAL A 378 -7.69 22.83 19.88
C VAL A 378 -8.49 23.61 20.93
N PHE A 379 -9.13 22.92 21.86
CA PHE A 379 -9.83 23.56 22.95
C PHE A 379 -8.92 24.46 23.80
N LEU A 380 -7.81 23.92 24.31
CA LEU A 380 -6.91 24.66 25.20
C LEU A 380 -6.26 25.86 24.52
N PHE A 381 -5.91 25.73 23.24
CA PHE A 381 -5.27 26.77 22.46
C PHE A 381 -6.23 27.93 22.15
N PHE A 382 -7.45 27.63 21.67
CA PHE A 382 -8.38 28.68 21.25
C PHE A 382 -9.35 29.15 22.34
N SER A 383 -9.41 28.49 23.51
CA SER A 383 -10.23 28.93 24.65
C SER A 383 -9.67 30.17 25.36
N GLY A 384 -8.43 30.56 25.08
CA GLY A 384 -7.74 31.63 25.80
C GLY A 384 -7.34 31.27 27.24
N MET A 385 -7.40 29.99 27.63
CA MET A 385 -6.90 29.54 28.93
C MET A 385 -5.37 29.52 29.00
N VAL A 386 -4.72 29.25 27.87
CA VAL A 386 -3.26 29.25 27.73
C VAL A 386 -2.86 30.49 26.92
N THR A 387 -2.57 31.58 27.62
CA THR A 387 -2.20 32.86 27.00
C THR A 387 -0.69 33.13 26.97
N SER A 388 0.10 32.35 27.72
CA SER A 388 1.55 32.52 27.83
C SER A 388 2.28 31.19 27.72
N ASP A 389 3.52 31.25 27.22
CA ASP A 389 4.40 30.08 27.10
C ASP A 389 4.69 29.43 28.45
N GLN A 390 4.85 30.23 29.51
CA GLN A 390 5.04 29.72 30.87
C GLN A 390 3.77 29.04 31.39
N GLY A 391 2.60 29.62 31.10
CA GLY A 391 1.31 29.00 31.40
C GLY A 391 1.16 27.65 30.71
N ALA A 392 1.59 27.55 29.46
CA ALA A 392 1.60 26.30 28.70
C ALA A 392 2.42 25.19 29.40
N VAL A 393 3.63 25.50 29.89
CA VAL A 393 4.44 24.52 30.64
C VAL A 393 3.71 24.06 31.92
N VAL A 394 3.20 25.01 32.72
CA VAL A 394 2.54 24.69 34.00
C VAL A 394 1.29 23.84 33.77
N PHE A 395 0.39 24.27 32.88
CA PHE A 395 -0.81 23.50 32.53
C PHE A 395 -0.45 22.13 31.97
N GLY A 396 0.57 22.05 31.11
CA GLY A 396 1.03 20.79 30.55
C GLY A 396 1.55 19.81 31.61
N LEU A 397 2.34 20.28 32.57
CA LEU A 397 2.84 19.46 33.70
C LEU A 397 1.69 19.01 34.61
N VAL A 398 0.72 19.88 34.90
CA VAL A 398 -0.47 19.54 35.68
C VAL A 398 -1.30 18.46 34.98
N LEU A 399 -1.53 18.59 33.67
CA LEU A 399 -2.26 17.59 32.89
C LEU A 399 -1.52 16.24 32.84
N CYS A 400 -0.19 16.25 32.73
CA CYS A 400 0.64 15.05 32.83
C CYS A 400 0.48 14.36 34.19
N ALA A 401 0.64 15.10 35.28
CA ALA A 401 0.55 14.57 36.65
C ALA A 401 -0.86 14.03 36.94
N ALA A 402 -1.91 14.79 36.59
CA ALA A 402 -3.30 14.39 36.76
C ALA A 402 -3.63 13.15 35.92
N GLY A 403 -3.23 13.12 34.65
CA GLY A 403 -3.46 11.98 33.77
C GLY A 403 -2.76 10.71 34.28
N VAL A 404 -1.48 10.79 34.68
CA VAL A 404 -0.76 9.65 35.26
C VAL A 404 -1.41 9.18 36.57
N ALA A 405 -1.83 10.10 37.45
CA ALA A 405 -2.51 9.78 38.69
C ALA A 405 -3.84 9.02 38.44
N VAL A 406 -4.67 9.50 37.51
CA VAL A 406 -5.95 8.84 37.16
C VAL A 406 -5.73 7.48 36.52
N VAL A 407 -4.72 7.33 35.65
CA VAL A 407 -4.36 6.01 35.08
C VAL A 407 -3.91 5.04 36.18
N ARG A 408 -3.15 5.50 37.18
CA ARG A 408 -2.70 4.68 38.32
C ARG A 408 -3.81 4.35 39.32
N ALA A 409 -4.79 5.24 39.47
CA ALA A 409 -5.97 5.03 40.31
C ALA A 409 -6.94 3.96 39.77
N ALA A 410 -6.62 3.32 38.64
CA ALA A 410 -7.41 2.25 38.02
C ALA A 410 -8.87 2.64 37.76
N ALA A 411 -9.12 3.91 37.42
CA ALA A 411 -10.44 4.40 37.07
C ALA A 411 -11.03 3.64 35.86
N GLY A 412 -12.36 3.66 35.73
CA GLY A 412 -13.08 2.95 34.66
C GLY A 412 -12.55 3.25 33.24
N PRO A 413 -12.87 2.42 32.23
CA PRO A 413 -12.22 2.48 30.92
C PRO A 413 -12.40 3.82 30.18
N PHE A 414 -13.47 4.56 30.47
CA PHE A 414 -13.67 5.93 29.99
C PHE A 414 -12.66 6.90 30.62
N TRP A 415 -12.58 6.95 31.95
CA TRP A 415 -11.64 7.80 32.68
C TRP A 415 -10.18 7.49 32.34
N ARG A 416 -9.87 6.22 32.07
CA ARG A 416 -8.57 5.82 31.55
C ARG A 416 -8.27 6.47 30.19
N GLN A 417 -9.23 6.54 29.26
CA GLN A 417 -9.06 7.25 27.99
C GLN A 417 -8.91 8.76 28.17
N CYS A 418 -9.72 9.38 29.05
CA CYS A 418 -9.57 10.79 29.41
C CYS A 418 -8.15 11.07 29.89
N ALA A 419 -7.65 10.23 30.80
CA ALA A 419 -6.36 10.39 31.44
C ALA A 419 -5.20 10.21 30.46
N ILE A 420 -5.31 9.28 29.50
CA ILE A 420 -4.32 9.11 28.42
C ILE A 420 -4.30 10.37 27.53
N ALA A 421 -5.48 10.86 27.12
CA ALA A 421 -5.58 12.06 26.29
C ALA A 421 -5.05 13.31 27.03
N MET A 422 -5.37 13.48 28.31
CA MET A 422 -4.85 14.57 29.15
C MET A 422 -3.33 14.49 29.32
N ALA A 423 -2.79 13.32 29.69
CA ALA A 423 -1.35 13.17 29.89
C ALA A 423 -0.56 13.36 28.59
N PHE A 424 -1.11 12.95 27.45
CA PHE A 424 -0.47 13.15 26.16
C PHE A 424 -0.61 14.59 25.66
N ALA A 425 -1.79 15.21 25.82
CA ALA A 425 -2.00 16.64 25.56
C ALA A 425 -1.03 17.48 26.39
N GLY A 426 -0.86 17.17 27.67
CA GLY A 426 0.06 17.89 28.55
C GLY A 426 1.52 17.85 28.06
N GLN A 427 1.99 16.69 27.59
CA GLN A 427 3.34 16.57 27.01
C GLN A 427 3.47 17.37 25.70
N LEU A 428 2.45 17.34 24.83
CA LEU A 428 2.44 18.14 23.59
C LEU A 428 2.39 19.64 23.87
N LEU A 429 1.64 20.06 24.89
CA LEU A 429 1.50 21.46 25.27
C LEU A 429 2.83 22.02 25.80
N VAL A 430 3.56 21.23 26.61
CA VAL A 430 4.95 21.51 26.99
C VAL A 430 5.83 21.61 25.75
N LEU A 431 5.77 20.63 24.84
CA LEU A 431 6.58 20.63 23.61
C LEU A 431 6.35 21.92 22.81
N PHE A 432 5.10 22.36 22.65
CA PHE A 432 4.74 23.59 21.96
C PHE A 432 5.23 24.87 22.66
N SER A 433 5.27 24.91 23.99
CA SER A 433 5.81 26.08 24.71
C SER A 433 7.29 26.35 24.36
N PHE A 434 8.09 25.30 24.25
CA PHE A 434 9.49 25.44 23.86
C PHE A 434 9.66 25.69 22.34
N VAL A 435 8.55 25.81 21.59
CA VAL A 435 8.59 26.22 20.18
C VAL A 435 8.92 27.70 20.00
N GLY A 436 8.75 28.53 21.04
CA GLY A 436 9.10 29.95 21.01
C GLY A 436 10.52 30.29 21.52
N ASN A 437 11.21 29.39 22.23
CA ASN A 437 12.49 29.69 22.90
C ASN A 437 13.73 29.43 22.00
N ASP A 438 14.84 30.13 22.30
CA ASP A 438 16.05 30.21 21.46
C ASP A 438 16.88 28.91 21.29
N SER A 439 16.59 27.82 22.02
CA SER A 439 17.41 26.59 21.96
C SER A 439 16.62 25.29 21.77
N ILE A 440 16.73 24.69 20.58
CA ILE A 440 16.18 23.37 20.21
C ILE A 440 16.69 22.27 21.16
N ALA A 441 17.96 22.36 21.58
CA ALA A 441 18.58 21.39 22.49
C ALA A 441 17.86 21.33 23.84
N SER A 442 17.57 22.49 24.43
CA SER A 442 16.88 22.59 25.72
C SER A 442 15.45 22.05 25.64
N ALA A 443 14.72 22.40 24.58
CA ALA A 443 13.37 21.91 24.28
C ALA A 443 13.35 20.38 24.17
N SER A 444 14.29 19.85 23.39
CA SER A 444 14.44 18.42 23.10
C SER A 444 14.83 17.62 24.35
N LEU A 445 15.75 18.15 25.16
CA LEU A 445 16.12 17.53 26.43
C LEU A 445 14.95 17.50 27.40
N PHE A 446 14.24 18.63 27.55
CA PHE A 446 13.09 18.72 28.45
C PHE A 446 11.98 17.75 28.07
N ILE A 447 11.61 17.68 26.78
CA ILE A 447 10.56 16.76 26.33
C ILE A 447 10.98 15.29 26.48
N VAL A 448 12.26 14.95 26.24
CA VAL A 448 12.76 13.58 26.49
C VAL A 448 12.63 13.24 27.97
N LEU A 449 13.07 14.13 28.88
CA LEU A 449 12.99 13.90 30.32
C LEU A 449 11.53 13.76 30.79
N LEU A 450 10.64 14.66 30.35
CA LEU A 450 9.22 14.60 30.70
C LEU A 450 8.57 13.32 30.16
N ALA A 451 8.79 12.99 28.88
CA ALA A 451 8.20 11.82 28.26
C ALA A 451 8.74 10.52 28.88
N VAL A 452 10.02 10.45 29.26
CA VAL A 452 10.62 9.33 30.01
C VAL A 452 9.98 9.20 31.39
N ALA A 453 9.77 10.32 32.10
CA ALA A 453 9.11 10.31 33.41
C ALA A 453 7.67 9.79 33.30
N VAL A 454 6.88 10.29 32.33
CA VAL A 454 5.52 9.79 32.07
C VAL A 454 5.55 8.32 31.66
N TYR A 455 6.47 7.90 30.79
CA TYR A 455 6.62 6.52 30.36
C TYR A 455 6.88 5.56 31.53
N ALA A 456 7.80 5.94 32.44
CA ALA A 456 8.17 5.14 33.59
C ALA A 456 7.04 5.05 34.63
N LEU A 457 6.32 6.15 34.85
CA LEU A 457 5.25 6.24 35.85
C LEU A 457 3.91 5.67 35.35
N ALA A 458 3.67 5.68 34.04
CA ALA A 458 2.43 5.17 33.46
C ALA A 458 2.41 3.63 33.47
N PRO A 459 1.36 2.99 34.02
CA PRO A 459 1.14 1.55 33.87
C PRO A 459 0.49 1.18 32.53
N ASP A 460 0.05 2.19 31.76
CA ASP A 460 -0.72 2.00 30.53
C ASP A 460 0.15 1.86 29.27
N VAL A 461 -0.14 0.84 28.47
CA VAL A 461 0.58 0.52 27.22
C VAL A 461 0.43 1.60 26.16
N LEU A 462 -0.76 2.20 26.03
CA LEU A 462 -1.04 3.23 25.03
C LEU A 462 -0.38 4.55 25.40
N LEU A 463 -0.45 4.97 26.67
CA LEU A 463 0.28 6.16 27.13
C LEU A 463 1.79 6.00 26.97
N ARG A 464 2.34 4.81 27.29
CA ARG A 464 3.75 4.50 27.02
C ARG A 464 4.11 4.57 25.53
N PHE A 465 3.25 4.08 24.65
CA PHE A 465 3.48 4.20 23.20
C PHE A 465 3.50 5.67 22.76
N LEU A 466 2.53 6.47 23.19
CA LEU A 466 2.44 7.90 22.87
C LEU A 466 3.63 8.69 23.42
N SER A 467 3.99 8.49 24.69
CA SER A 467 5.20 9.08 25.29
C SER A 467 6.48 8.59 24.62
N GLY A 468 6.56 7.32 24.23
CA GLY A 468 7.66 6.78 23.42
C GLY A 468 7.83 7.51 22.09
N GLY A 469 6.72 7.96 21.48
CA GLY A 469 6.75 8.80 20.29
C GLY A 469 7.40 10.16 20.55
N LEU A 470 7.08 10.80 21.68
CA LEU A 470 7.70 12.05 22.08
C LEU A 470 9.16 11.92 22.49
N ILE A 471 9.55 10.77 23.06
CA ILE A 471 10.97 10.43 23.25
C ILE A 471 11.66 10.38 21.89
N ALA A 472 11.08 9.71 20.89
CA ALA A 472 11.66 9.66 19.55
C ALA A 472 11.78 11.06 18.92
N VAL A 473 10.75 11.91 19.06
CA VAL A 473 10.77 13.30 18.56
C VAL A 473 11.84 14.14 19.27
N GLY A 474 11.93 14.09 20.59
CA GLY A 474 12.95 14.84 21.34
C GLY A 474 14.37 14.33 21.05
N MET A 475 14.57 13.01 20.95
CA MET A 475 15.86 12.45 20.54
C MET A 475 16.26 12.88 19.13
N THR A 476 15.30 13.02 18.21
CA THR A 476 15.53 13.58 16.87
C THR A 476 16.11 14.99 16.95
N GLY A 477 15.51 15.87 17.76
CA GLY A 477 16.02 17.21 18.01
C GLY A 477 17.43 17.26 18.58
N LEU A 478 17.76 16.38 19.53
CA LEU A 478 19.11 16.27 20.10
C LEU A 478 20.15 15.78 19.08
N VAL A 479 19.79 14.78 18.26
CA VAL A 479 20.68 14.26 17.21
C VAL A 479 20.94 15.33 16.15
N TRP A 480 19.93 16.11 15.78
CA TRP A 480 20.13 17.23 14.85
C TRP A 480 21.07 18.30 15.39
N GLN A 481 20.88 18.73 16.64
CA GLN A 481 21.81 19.67 17.27
C GLN A 481 23.26 19.15 17.24
N ALA A 482 23.46 17.84 17.42
CA ALA A 482 24.78 17.22 17.42
C ALA A 482 25.38 17.08 16.02
N LEU A 483 24.56 16.86 14.99
CA LEU A 483 25.02 16.64 13.61
C LEU A 483 25.13 17.93 12.79
N GLN A 484 24.23 18.89 13.04
CA GLN A 484 24.10 20.16 12.32
C GLN A 484 23.77 21.29 13.30
N PRO A 485 24.73 21.77 14.09
CA PRO A 485 24.49 22.79 15.12
C PRO A 485 24.07 24.15 14.54
N ASP A 486 24.41 24.42 13.28
CA ASP A 486 24.13 25.69 12.59
C ASP A 486 22.78 25.71 11.86
N LEU A 487 22.00 24.61 11.93
CA LEU A 487 20.71 24.52 11.24
C LEU A 487 19.66 25.36 11.98
N ALA A 488 19.13 26.39 11.33
CA ALA A 488 18.10 27.24 11.92
C ALA A 488 16.76 26.50 12.03
N ARG A 489 15.95 26.88 13.02
CA ARG A 489 14.64 26.26 13.29
C ARG A 489 13.66 26.37 12.11
N ASN A 490 13.63 27.52 11.44
CA ASN A 490 12.72 27.77 10.32
C ASN A 490 13.10 26.92 9.10
N ASP A 491 14.41 26.73 8.88
CA ASP A 491 14.92 25.87 7.82
C ASP A 491 14.42 24.43 8.00
N MET A 492 14.21 23.95 9.23
CA MET A 492 13.71 22.59 9.47
C MET A 492 12.27 22.39 9.01
N LEU A 493 11.40 23.37 9.27
CA LEU A 493 9.98 23.30 8.90
C LEU A 493 9.84 23.47 7.39
N GLU A 494 10.60 24.40 6.80
CA GLU A 494 10.71 24.52 5.36
C GLU A 494 11.27 23.25 4.71
N MET A 495 12.29 22.61 5.28
CA MET A 495 12.85 21.33 4.78
C MET A 495 11.92 20.13 4.99
N TRP A 496 11.00 20.19 5.96
CA TRP A 496 9.96 19.17 6.12
C TRP A 496 8.86 19.30 5.04
N LEU A 497 8.61 20.53 4.57
CA LEU A 497 7.64 20.85 3.52
C LEU A 497 8.24 20.81 2.11
N ALA A 498 9.52 21.16 1.96
CA ALA A 498 10.28 21.09 0.73
C ALA A 498 10.72 19.63 0.54
N LEU A 499 10.07 18.94 -0.40
CA LEU A 499 10.34 17.55 -0.80
C LEU A 499 11.74 17.36 -1.46
N ASP A 500 12.77 18.06 -0.99
CA ASP A 500 14.16 17.93 -1.44
C ASP A 500 14.77 16.66 -0.81
N VAL A 501 14.75 15.58 -1.58
CA VAL A 501 15.13 14.23 -1.14
C VAL A 501 16.61 14.16 -0.79
N LEU A 502 17.46 14.92 -1.49
CA LEU A 502 18.89 14.94 -1.26
C LEU A 502 19.21 15.58 0.10
N ARG A 503 18.67 16.76 0.40
CA ARG A 503 18.88 17.41 1.71
C ARG A 503 18.23 16.63 2.84
N ALA A 504 17.03 16.09 2.60
CA ALA A 504 16.33 15.22 3.54
C ALA A 504 17.15 13.97 3.94
N THR A 505 18.00 13.47 3.04
CA THR A 505 18.91 12.34 3.33
C THR A 505 19.89 12.66 4.47
N PHE A 506 20.45 13.87 4.50
CA PHE A 506 21.42 14.26 5.54
C PHE A 506 20.77 14.55 6.89
N LEU A 507 19.49 14.90 6.89
CA LEU A 507 18.74 15.25 8.10
C LEU A 507 18.06 14.03 8.73
N TRP A 508 17.30 13.26 7.96
CA TRP A 508 16.42 12.22 8.46
C TRP A 508 17.09 10.85 8.58
N LEU A 509 17.99 10.52 7.66
CA LEU A 509 18.59 9.18 7.62
C LEU A 509 19.47 8.88 8.83
N PRO A 510 20.35 9.78 9.31
CA PRO A 510 21.14 9.55 10.53
C PRO A 510 20.27 9.24 11.75
N VAL A 511 19.21 10.03 11.95
CA VAL A 511 18.25 9.87 13.05
C VAL A 511 17.50 8.55 12.90
N ALA A 512 17.03 8.25 11.69
CA ALA A 512 16.31 7.01 11.40
C ALA A 512 17.18 5.78 11.65
N VAL A 513 18.47 5.80 11.27
CA VAL A 513 19.40 4.70 11.54
C VAL A 513 19.54 4.47 13.05
N LEU A 514 19.84 5.52 13.82
CA LEU A 514 19.98 5.42 15.27
C LEU A 514 18.69 4.91 15.92
N GLY A 515 17.54 5.47 15.52
CA GLY A 515 16.23 5.04 15.97
C GLY A 515 15.94 3.58 15.62
N ALA A 516 16.36 3.10 14.45
CA ALA A 516 16.13 1.73 14.01
C ALA A 516 16.94 0.72 14.83
N TRP A 517 18.19 1.05 15.15
CA TRP A 517 19.03 0.26 16.04
C TRP A 517 18.44 0.23 17.46
N LEU A 518 18.00 1.37 17.99
CA LEU A 518 17.33 1.46 19.30
C LEU A 518 16.04 0.62 19.34
N ALA A 519 15.19 0.70 18.32
CA ALA A 519 13.98 -0.09 18.21
C ALA A 519 14.28 -1.60 18.22
N THR A 520 15.30 -2.00 17.45
CA THR A 520 15.74 -3.39 17.36
C THR A 520 16.24 -3.88 18.73
N LEU A 521 17.08 -3.09 19.40
CA LEU A 521 17.56 -3.40 20.74
C LEU A 521 16.42 -3.48 21.75
N ALA A 522 15.44 -2.58 21.69
CA ALA A 522 14.27 -2.57 22.56
C ALA A 522 13.43 -3.85 22.38
N PHE A 523 13.15 -4.29 21.15
CA PHE A 523 12.46 -5.56 20.90
C PHE A 523 13.26 -6.79 21.40
N CYS A 524 14.58 -6.77 21.22
CA CYS A 524 15.46 -7.85 21.66
C CYS A 524 15.57 -7.91 23.20
N ALA A 525 15.62 -6.75 23.85
CA ALA A 525 15.70 -6.61 25.30
C ALA A 525 14.36 -6.94 25.97
N ASP A 526 13.22 -6.51 25.38
CA ASP A 526 11.87 -6.83 25.85
C ASP A 526 11.68 -8.34 26.01
N ARG A 527 12.18 -9.14 25.06
CA ARG A 527 12.15 -10.61 25.16
C ARG A 527 12.88 -11.16 26.39
N ARG A 528 13.97 -10.52 26.83
CA ARG A 528 14.73 -10.92 28.02
C ARG A 528 14.05 -10.42 29.30
N LEU A 529 13.57 -9.17 29.29
CA LEU A 529 12.91 -8.52 30.41
C LEU A 529 11.47 -8.99 30.64
N ALA A 530 10.82 -9.60 29.65
CA ALA A 530 9.43 -10.07 29.74
C ALA A 530 9.17 -11.03 30.91
N ARG A 531 10.23 -11.69 31.42
CA ARG A 531 10.18 -12.53 32.64
C ARG A 531 9.96 -11.73 33.93
N ALA A 532 10.41 -10.48 33.98
CA ALA A 532 10.34 -9.61 35.17
C ALA A 532 9.30 -8.49 35.03
N GLN A 533 9.21 -7.86 33.86
CA GLN A 533 8.20 -6.84 33.55
C GLN A 533 7.66 -7.06 32.13
N PRO A 534 6.51 -7.73 31.98
CA PRO A 534 5.95 -8.02 30.67
C PRO A 534 5.51 -6.72 29.96
N HIS A 535 5.92 -6.56 28.70
CA HIS A 535 5.54 -5.47 27.79
C HIS A 535 5.99 -4.06 28.24
N PHE A 536 7.09 -3.96 29.02
CA PHE A 536 7.63 -2.65 29.41
C PHE A 536 8.35 -1.93 28.27
N LEU A 537 9.11 -2.63 27.41
CA LEU A 537 9.90 -2.00 26.33
C LEU A 537 9.21 -2.08 24.97
N GLU A 538 8.23 -2.97 24.82
CA GLU A 538 7.49 -3.11 23.57
C GLU A 538 6.82 -1.82 23.06
N PRO A 539 6.14 -1.00 23.90
CA PRO A 539 5.55 0.26 23.44
C PRO A 539 6.58 1.24 22.89
N LEU A 540 7.73 1.35 23.55
CA LEU A 540 8.86 2.15 23.09
C LEU A 540 9.38 1.65 21.74
N ALA A 541 9.57 0.34 21.60
CA ALA A 541 10.05 -0.26 20.36
C ALA A 541 9.11 0.04 19.18
N TRP A 542 7.78 -0.07 19.39
CA TRP A 542 6.79 0.31 18.39
C TRP A 542 6.80 1.80 18.05
N ALA A 543 6.92 2.66 19.06
CA ALA A 543 6.98 4.11 18.83
C ALA A 543 8.19 4.49 17.96
N PHE A 544 9.36 3.92 18.24
CA PHE A 544 10.55 4.12 17.43
C PHE A 544 10.40 3.54 16.02
N VAL A 545 9.83 2.34 15.85
CA VAL A 545 9.60 1.77 14.50
C VAL A 545 8.70 2.67 13.64
N VAL A 546 7.63 3.20 14.22
CA VAL A 546 6.72 4.11 13.51
C VAL A 546 7.41 5.43 13.17
N ALA A 547 8.14 6.02 14.12
CA ALA A 547 8.90 7.26 13.91
C ALA A 547 9.97 7.11 12.82
N VAL A 548 10.80 6.06 12.92
CA VAL A 548 11.83 5.73 11.92
C VAL A 548 11.21 5.57 10.54
N GLN A 549 10.08 4.86 10.44
CA GLN A 549 9.46 4.63 9.13
C GLN A 549 8.99 5.93 8.48
N GLY A 550 8.39 6.84 9.25
CA GLY A 550 7.99 8.16 8.76
C GLY A 550 9.19 9.00 8.27
N MET A 551 10.31 8.95 8.98
CA MET A 551 11.54 9.66 8.60
C MET A 551 12.15 9.09 7.32
N VAL A 552 12.23 7.76 7.19
CA VAL A 552 12.86 7.14 6.01
C VAL A 552 12.03 7.31 4.75
N TRP A 553 10.70 7.45 4.86
CA TRP A 553 9.85 7.78 3.72
C TRP A 553 10.17 9.14 3.10
N MET A 554 10.73 10.05 3.89
CA MET A 554 11.17 11.37 3.44
C MET A 554 12.65 11.41 3.09
N ALA A 555 13.44 10.42 3.52
CA ALA A 555 14.87 10.34 3.26
C ALA A 555 15.17 9.62 1.93
N GLY A 556 16.04 10.23 1.13
CA GLY A 556 16.76 9.52 0.07
C GLY A 556 17.89 8.65 0.63
N GLY A 557 18.67 8.09 -0.27
CA GLY A 557 19.89 7.36 0.06
C GLY A 557 21.04 7.77 -0.82
N VAL A 558 22.24 7.38 -0.40
CA VAL A 558 23.48 7.67 -1.13
C VAL A 558 23.91 6.42 -1.89
N GLY A 559 24.32 6.56 -3.15
CA GLY A 559 24.86 5.42 -3.91
C GLY A 559 26.20 4.93 -3.38
N VAL A 560 26.53 3.67 -3.63
CA VAL A 560 27.84 3.10 -3.23
C VAL A 560 29.00 3.84 -3.91
N ASP A 561 28.78 4.32 -5.12
CA ASP A 561 29.68 5.17 -5.90
C ASP A 561 29.96 6.52 -5.24
N GLN A 562 28.99 7.06 -4.50
CA GLN A 562 29.08 8.35 -3.82
C GLN A 562 29.64 8.25 -2.39
N LEU A 563 29.73 7.04 -1.82
CA LEU A 563 30.25 6.82 -0.46
C LEU A 563 31.66 7.38 -0.22
N PRO A 564 32.64 7.25 -1.13
CA PRO A 564 33.97 7.83 -0.92
C PRO A 564 33.96 9.35 -0.82
N ALA A 565 33.09 10.02 -1.59
CA ALA A 565 32.92 11.47 -1.52
C ALA A 565 32.24 11.88 -0.20
N LEU A 566 31.17 11.17 0.18
CA LEU A 566 30.49 11.36 1.46
C LEU A 566 31.43 11.15 2.64
N TRP A 567 32.32 10.17 2.57
CA TRP A 567 33.31 9.90 3.62
C TRP A 567 34.30 11.05 3.80
N LYS A 568 34.68 11.74 2.73
CA LYS A 568 35.56 12.91 2.80
C LYS A 568 34.85 14.13 3.38
N LEU A 569 33.57 14.33 3.03
CA LEU A 569 32.77 15.49 3.45
C LEU A 569 32.18 15.33 4.86
N HIS A 570 31.51 14.21 5.14
CA HIS A 570 30.80 13.93 6.39
C HIS A 570 30.99 12.46 6.84
N ARG A 571 32.13 12.18 7.50
CA ARG A 571 32.50 10.83 7.97
C ARG A 571 31.42 10.16 8.81
N LEU A 572 30.81 10.89 9.75
CA LEU A 572 29.79 10.35 10.64
C LEU A 572 28.53 9.93 9.87
N THR A 573 28.08 10.76 8.92
CA THR A 573 26.94 10.45 8.05
C THR A 573 27.21 9.24 7.17
N ALA A 574 28.44 9.09 6.65
CA ALA A 574 28.84 7.91 5.89
C ALA A 574 28.81 6.63 6.74
N LEU A 575 29.32 6.70 7.98
CA LEU A 575 29.25 5.59 8.95
C LEU A 575 27.81 5.20 9.28
N LEU A 576 26.92 6.18 9.48
CA LEU A 576 25.51 5.92 9.77
C LEU A 576 24.78 5.32 8.56
N ASN A 577 25.08 5.74 7.34
CA ASN A 577 24.55 5.10 6.13
C ASN A 577 24.93 3.61 6.06
N LEU A 578 26.21 3.29 6.30
CA LEU A 578 26.68 1.91 6.36
C LEU A 578 26.01 1.14 7.52
N ALA A 579 25.85 1.76 8.69
CA ALA A 579 25.15 1.16 9.83
C ALA A 579 23.67 0.86 9.51
N GLY A 580 23.00 1.70 8.71
CA GLY A 580 21.66 1.45 8.19
C GLY A 580 21.62 0.20 7.29
N ALA A 581 22.54 0.10 6.34
CA ALA A 581 22.64 -1.07 5.44
C ALA A 581 23.02 -2.37 6.19
N LEU A 582 23.78 -2.26 7.29
CA LEU A 582 24.16 -3.41 8.13
C LEU A 582 23.00 -3.94 8.98
N LEU A 583 21.96 -3.15 9.25
CA LEU A 583 20.87 -3.51 10.16
C LEU A 583 20.16 -4.84 9.81
N PRO A 584 19.62 -5.07 8.59
CA PRO A 584 18.93 -6.32 8.28
C PRO A 584 19.85 -7.55 8.39
N ALA A 585 21.13 -7.40 8.05
CA ALA A 585 22.13 -8.46 8.18
C ALA A 585 22.43 -8.76 9.66
N ALA A 586 22.61 -7.72 10.50
CA ALA A 586 22.83 -7.87 11.93
C ALA A 586 21.62 -8.50 12.63
N VAL A 587 20.40 -8.08 12.28
CA VAL A 587 19.14 -8.68 12.78
C VAL A 587 19.08 -10.16 12.40
N ALA A 588 19.33 -10.49 11.13
CA ALA A 588 19.33 -11.88 10.68
C ALA A 588 20.38 -12.72 11.43
N PHE A 589 21.61 -12.21 11.57
CA PHE A 589 22.66 -12.90 12.31
C PHE A 589 22.27 -13.13 13.77
N TRP A 590 21.76 -12.10 14.46
CA TRP A 590 21.33 -12.19 15.86
C TRP A 590 20.19 -13.21 16.06
N LEU A 591 19.26 -13.32 15.11
CA LEU A 591 18.14 -14.27 15.17
C LEU A 591 18.55 -15.71 14.84
N LEU A 592 19.48 -15.91 13.90
CA LEU A 592 19.84 -17.21 13.36
C LEU A 592 21.01 -17.86 14.11
N TRP A 593 21.97 -17.07 14.60
CA TRP A 593 23.18 -17.56 15.27
C TRP A 593 22.92 -18.39 16.53
N PRO A 594 22.01 -18.00 17.45
CA PRO A 594 21.65 -18.84 18.59
C PRO A 594 21.02 -20.18 18.19
N ARG A 595 20.48 -20.26 16.98
CA ARG A 595 19.79 -21.44 16.41
C ARG A 595 20.69 -22.27 15.49
N ARG A 596 22.01 -22.02 15.47
CA ARG A 596 22.98 -22.68 14.59
C ARG A 596 23.08 -24.20 14.77
N GLN A 597 22.62 -24.75 15.89
CA GLN A 597 22.57 -26.19 16.13
C GLN A 597 21.37 -26.86 15.44
N VAL A 598 20.31 -26.10 15.15
CA VAL A 598 19.06 -26.58 14.52
C VAL A 598 19.01 -26.23 13.03
N LEU A 599 19.59 -25.07 12.66
CA LEU A 599 19.56 -24.55 11.30
C LEU A 599 20.78 -25.00 10.48
N THR A 600 20.61 -25.15 9.16
CA THR A 600 21.74 -25.43 8.26
C THR A 600 22.75 -24.30 8.23
N ARG A 601 24.06 -24.60 8.23
CA ARG A 601 25.16 -23.61 8.16
C ARG A 601 24.95 -22.58 7.03
N SER A 602 24.51 -23.04 5.86
CA SER A 602 24.17 -22.17 4.73
C SER A 602 23.11 -21.13 5.09
N LEU A 603 22.07 -21.48 5.83
CA LEU A 603 21.02 -20.53 6.20
C LEU A 603 21.51 -19.52 7.23
N VAL A 604 22.38 -19.92 8.16
CA VAL A 604 22.94 -19.04 9.21
C VAL A 604 23.96 -18.05 8.66
N VAL A 605 24.75 -18.44 7.65
CA VAL A 605 25.83 -17.60 7.09
C VAL A 605 25.42 -16.85 5.83
N ILE A 606 24.74 -17.53 4.89
CA ILE A 606 24.41 -16.95 3.58
C ILE A 606 23.29 -15.93 3.73
N THR A 607 22.30 -16.16 4.60
CA THR A 607 21.15 -15.23 4.74
C THR A 607 21.59 -13.84 5.21
N PRO A 608 22.39 -13.68 6.30
CA PRO A 608 22.90 -12.36 6.69
C PRO A 608 23.78 -11.71 5.62
N LEU A 609 24.69 -12.48 5.00
CA LEU A 609 25.59 -11.97 3.95
C LEU A 609 24.79 -11.44 2.76
N ALA A 610 23.76 -12.17 2.34
CA ALA A 610 22.98 -11.77 1.20
C ALA A 610 22.03 -10.60 1.48
N LEU A 611 21.52 -10.50 2.72
CA LEU A 611 20.80 -9.30 3.16
C LEU A 611 21.73 -8.09 3.17
N LEU A 612 23.00 -8.26 3.54
CA LEU A 612 23.99 -7.19 3.45
C LEU A 612 24.22 -6.77 1.99
N VAL A 613 24.45 -7.73 1.08
CA VAL A 613 24.60 -7.42 -0.36
C VAL A 613 23.36 -6.73 -0.91
N LEU A 614 22.16 -7.20 -0.56
CA LEU A 614 20.91 -6.59 -0.99
C LEU A 614 20.72 -5.18 -0.40
N ALA A 615 21.08 -4.96 0.86
CA ALA A 615 21.00 -3.65 1.50
C ALA A 615 22.04 -2.65 0.93
N LEU A 616 23.25 -3.13 0.61
CA LEU A 616 24.27 -2.32 -0.08
C LEU A 616 23.86 -1.99 -1.52
N PHE A 617 23.20 -2.91 -2.22
CA PHE A 617 22.65 -2.65 -3.55
C PHE A 617 21.57 -1.55 -3.50
N TRP A 618 20.75 -1.53 -2.45
CA TRP A 618 19.71 -0.53 -2.21
C TRP A 618 20.14 0.62 -1.30
N LEU A 619 21.43 0.94 -1.23
CA LEU A 619 21.90 2.10 -0.45
C LEU A 619 21.26 3.44 -0.87
N PRO A 620 20.97 3.67 -2.17
CA PRO A 620 20.16 4.81 -2.63
C PRO A 620 18.72 4.85 -2.09
N SER A 621 18.25 3.78 -1.47
CA SER A 621 16.85 3.56 -1.09
C SER A 621 16.76 2.82 0.25
N PRO A 622 17.26 3.43 1.34
CA PRO A 622 17.51 2.76 2.61
C PRO A 622 16.23 2.23 3.28
N GLY A 623 15.06 2.74 2.90
CA GLY A 623 13.75 2.26 3.38
C GLY A 623 13.53 0.77 3.17
N ILE A 624 14.09 0.19 2.10
CA ILE A 624 14.00 -1.24 1.83
C ILE A 624 14.77 -2.04 2.89
N ALA A 625 15.96 -1.60 3.29
CA ALA A 625 16.76 -2.28 4.30
C ALA A 625 16.06 -2.32 5.67
N PHE A 626 15.46 -1.19 6.09
CA PHE A 626 14.69 -1.13 7.34
C PHE A 626 13.43 -2.00 7.29
N ALA A 627 12.68 -1.95 6.19
CA ALA A 627 11.48 -2.78 6.02
C ALA A 627 11.80 -4.29 6.08
N LEU A 628 12.92 -4.71 5.47
CA LEU A 628 13.43 -6.08 5.58
C LEU A 628 13.83 -6.42 7.02
N ALA A 629 14.46 -5.50 7.75
CA ALA A 629 14.80 -5.69 9.16
C ALA A 629 13.53 -5.91 10.02
N TRP A 630 12.48 -5.10 9.84
CA TRP A 630 11.20 -5.27 10.55
C TRP A 630 10.51 -6.59 10.22
N LEU A 631 10.50 -6.97 8.95
CA LEU A 631 9.94 -8.24 8.48
C LEU A 631 10.65 -9.44 9.14
N LEU A 632 11.98 -9.42 9.19
CA LEU A 632 12.81 -10.47 9.80
C LEU A 632 12.68 -10.50 11.32
N LEU A 633 12.74 -9.34 11.97
CA LEU A 633 12.60 -9.19 13.42
C LEU A 633 11.23 -9.69 13.89
N GLY A 634 10.16 -9.28 13.19
CA GLY A 634 8.80 -9.72 13.46
C GLY A 634 8.65 -11.24 13.35
N PHE A 635 9.20 -11.85 12.29
CA PHE A 635 9.12 -13.30 12.14
C PHE A 635 9.96 -14.02 13.19
N GLY A 636 11.20 -13.59 13.40
CA GLY A 636 12.15 -14.24 14.30
C GLY A 636 11.76 -14.17 15.77
N LEU A 637 11.07 -13.10 16.18
CA LEU A 637 10.50 -12.89 17.52
C LEU A 637 9.05 -13.37 17.67
N ASN A 638 8.45 -13.96 16.64
CA ASN A 638 7.04 -14.38 16.62
C ASN A 638 6.05 -13.23 16.90
N LYS A 639 6.34 -12.03 16.38
CA LYS A 639 5.48 -10.84 16.43
C LYS A 639 4.86 -10.59 15.04
N PRO A 640 3.72 -11.22 14.69
CA PRO A 640 3.14 -11.15 13.34
C PRO A 640 2.72 -9.73 12.93
N ARG A 641 2.40 -8.88 13.91
CA ARG A 641 2.09 -7.46 13.68
C ARG A 641 3.30 -6.73 13.10
N LEU A 642 4.50 -7.00 13.62
CA LEU A 642 5.74 -6.40 13.13
C LEU A 642 6.14 -6.95 11.75
N THR A 643 5.89 -8.23 11.49
CA THR A 643 6.04 -8.78 10.13
C THR A 643 5.09 -8.10 9.14
N GLY A 644 3.81 -7.93 9.52
CA GLY A 644 2.83 -7.20 8.71
C GLY A 644 3.23 -5.75 8.46
N PHE A 645 3.73 -5.06 9.51
CA PHE A 645 4.27 -3.71 9.37
C PHE A 645 5.45 -3.66 8.40
N GLY A 646 6.42 -4.57 8.49
CA GLY A 646 7.54 -4.63 7.54
C GLY A 646 7.10 -4.84 6.08
N VAL A 647 6.05 -5.65 5.85
CA VAL A 647 5.46 -5.79 4.50
C VAL A 647 4.82 -4.48 4.03
N LEU A 648 4.01 -3.84 4.87
CA LEU A 648 3.35 -2.58 4.54
C LEU A 648 4.38 -1.46 4.30
N SER A 649 5.41 -1.35 5.14
CA SER A 649 6.53 -0.44 4.98
C SER A 649 7.25 -0.62 3.65
N LEU A 650 7.49 -1.87 3.25
CA LEU A 650 8.15 -2.20 1.99
C LEU A 650 7.30 -1.79 0.78
N LEU A 651 6.00 -2.08 0.82
CA LEU A 651 5.06 -1.69 -0.24
C LEU A 651 4.91 -0.17 -0.34
N ALA A 652 4.77 0.52 0.80
CA ALA A 652 4.68 1.97 0.86
C ALA A 652 5.95 2.63 0.34
N TYR A 653 7.14 2.13 0.71
CA TYR A 653 8.38 2.68 0.20
C TYR A 653 8.55 2.46 -1.30
N LEU A 654 8.16 1.30 -1.83
CA LEU A 654 8.20 1.06 -3.28
C LEU A 654 7.26 2.00 -4.05
N MET A 655 6.11 2.33 -3.47
CA MET A 655 5.20 3.34 -4.03
C MET A 655 5.84 4.73 -4.03
N LEU A 656 6.46 5.15 -2.92
CA LEU A 656 7.15 6.43 -2.82
C LEU A 656 8.36 6.51 -3.78
N TYR A 657 9.09 5.41 -3.94
CA TYR A 657 10.24 5.31 -4.86
C TYR A 657 9.84 5.62 -6.31
N TYR A 658 8.63 5.24 -6.73
CA TYR A 658 8.12 5.62 -8.05
C TYR A 658 8.05 7.14 -8.22
N TYR A 659 7.64 7.86 -7.18
CA TYR A 659 7.48 9.32 -7.16
C TYR A 659 8.77 10.12 -6.91
N GLN A 660 9.93 9.47 -6.75
CA GLN A 660 11.22 10.18 -6.67
C GLN A 660 11.67 10.64 -8.06
N LEU A 661 11.30 11.85 -8.46
CA LEU A 661 11.48 12.37 -9.82
C LEU A 661 12.95 12.59 -10.22
N GLU A 662 13.88 12.61 -9.28
CA GLU A 662 15.31 12.82 -9.53
C GLU A 662 15.97 11.65 -10.27
N VAL A 663 15.42 10.44 -10.15
CA VAL A 663 15.99 9.22 -10.75
C VAL A 663 15.17 8.81 -11.98
N PRO A 664 15.81 8.70 -13.17
CA PRO A 664 15.14 8.28 -14.39
C PRO A 664 14.43 6.92 -14.26
N LEU A 665 13.30 6.75 -14.94
CA LEU A 665 12.49 5.53 -14.93
C LEU A 665 13.24 4.31 -15.44
N LEU A 666 14.09 4.47 -16.46
CA LEU A 666 14.99 3.40 -16.91
C LEU A 666 15.94 2.95 -15.79
N GLN A 667 16.55 3.88 -15.08
CA GLN A 667 17.48 3.56 -14.00
C GLN A 667 16.75 2.85 -12.85
N LYS A 668 15.53 3.31 -12.51
CA LYS A 668 14.64 2.63 -11.55
C LYS A 668 14.34 1.20 -11.99
N ALA A 669 14.00 1.00 -13.27
CA ALA A 669 13.75 -0.33 -13.83
C ALA A 669 14.96 -1.27 -13.67
N ALA A 670 16.17 -0.77 -13.97
CA ALA A 670 17.40 -1.53 -13.83
C ALA A 670 17.66 -1.94 -12.37
N TRP A 671 17.44 -1.04 -11.41
CA TRP A 671 17.60 -1.34 -9.98
C TRP A 671 16.58 -2.37 -9.49
N LEU A 672 15.31 -2.20 -9.87
CA LEU A 672 14.23 -3.13 -9.50
C LEU A 672 14.46 -4.54 -10.06
N VAL A 673 14.82 -4.65 -11.34
CA VAL A 673 15.14 -5.93 -11.98
C VAL A 673 16.42 -6.54 -11.39
N GLY A 674 17.47 -5.73 -11.18
CA GLY A 674 18.72 -6.16 -10.57
C GLY A 674 18.52 -6.74 -9.17
N ALA A 675 17.71 -6.07 -8.34
CA ALA A 675 17.33 -6.54 -7.01
C ALA A 675 16.57 -7.87 -7.05
N ALA A 676 15.65 -8.03 -8.00
CA ALA A 676 14.92 -9.28 -8.16
C ALA A 676 15.83 -10.44 -8.59
N VAL A 677 16.75 -10.19 -9.54
CA VAL A 677 17.77 -11.18 -9.94
C VAL A 677 18.64 -11.56 -8.74
N LEU A 678 19.08 -10.59 -7.94
CA LEU A 678 19.86 -10.84 -6.72
C LEU A 678 19.09 -11.71 -5.72
N LEU A 679 17.79 -11.46 -5.53
CA LEU A 679 16.93 -12.30 -4.69
C LEU A 679 16.79 -13.73 -5.23
N PHE A 680 16.69 -13.91 -6.55
CA PHE A 680 16.67 -15.24 -7.16
C PHE A 680 18.01 -15.96 -7.02
N LEU A 681 19.13 -15.27 -7.24
CA LEU A 681 20.47 -15.82 -7.02
C LEU A 681 20.67 -16.24 -5.57
N LEU A 682 20.24 -15.39 -4.62
CA LEU A 682 20.23 -15.73 -3.20
C LEU A 682 19.39 -16.97 -2.91
N ARG A 683 18.19 -17.04 -3.49
CA ARG A 683 17.32 -18.21 -3.36
C ARG A 683 17.98 -19.46 -3.95
N VAL A 684 18.67 -19.37 -5.07
CA VAL A 684 19.43 -20.50 -5.58
C VAL A 684 20.55 -20.87 -4.60
N LEU A 685 21.32 -19.91 -4.11
CA LEU A 685 22.46 -20.16 -3.22
C LEU A 685 22.04 -20.81 -1.87
N VAL A 686 20.99 -20.31 -1.22
CA VAL A 686 20.49 -20.85 0.07
C VAL A 686 19.94 -22.28 -0.08
N TRP A 687 19.46 -22.66 -1.27
CA TRP A 687 18.75 -23.92 -1.48
C TRP A 687 19.51 -24.95 -2.34
N LEU A 688 20.41 -24.51 -3.21
CA LEU A 688 21.25 -25.33 -4.10
C LEU A 688 22.55 -25.74 -3.40
N VAL A 689 23.22 -24.82 -2.70
CA VAL A 689 24.51 -25.11 -2.03
C VAL A 689 24.38 -26.24 -0.99
N PRO A 690 23.36 -26.28 -0.11
CA PRO A 690 23.18 -27.41 0.79
C PRO A 690 22.85 -28.73 0.07
N ARG A 691 22.30 -28.66 -1.15
CA ARG A 691 21.95 -29.84 -1.97
C ARG A 691 23.15 -30.38 -2.76
N LEU A 692 24.11 -29.52 -3.11
CA LEU A 692 25.35 -29.91 -3.77
C LEU A 692 26.40 -30.40 -2.75
N MET A 693 26.40 -29.82 -1.54
CA MET A 693 27.30 -30.21 -0.45
C MET A 693 26.84 -31.47 0.31
N ARG A 694 25.56 -31.84 0.22
CA ARG A 694 25.10 -33.19 0.59
C ARG A 694 25.14 -34.04 -0.68
N THR A 695 26.17 -34.85 -0.82
CA THR A 695 26.16 -36.04 -1.67
C THR A 695 25.09 -37.00 -1.13
N ASP A 696 23.81 -36.75 -1.42
CA ASP A 696 22.76 -37.72 -1.16
C ASP A 696 22.90 -38.85 -2.20
N ASP A 697 23.58 -39.92 -1.81
CA ASP A 697 23.40 -41.25 -2.40
C ASP A 697 22.01 -41.77 -2.01
N GLY A 698 21.13 -42.00 -2.98
CA GLY A 698 19.90 -42.76 -2.74
C GLY A 698 18.69 -42.32 -3.55
N ARG A 699 18.15 -43.27 -4.33
CA ARG A 699 16.91 -43.20 -5.11
C ARG A 699 15.80 -42.43 -4.37
N ARG A 700 15.53 -41.21 -4.82
CA ARG A 700 14.35 -40.46 -4.37
C ARG A 700 13.10 -40.98 -5.09
N PRO A 701 11.97 -41.18 -4.41
CA PRO A 701 10.73 -41.63 -5.04
C PRO A 701 10.28 -40.65 -6.13
N ALA A 702 9.70 -41.19 -7.21
CA ALA A 702 9.16 -40.40 -8.30
C ALA A 702 8.06 -39.46 -7.77
N ALA A 703 8.10 -38.18 -8.19
CA ALA A 703 7.07 -37.24 -7.79
C ALA A 703 5.71 -37.70 -8.35
N PRO A 704 4.62 -37.64 -7.57
CA PRO A 704 3.31 -38.05 -8.06
C PRO A 704 2.92 -37.22 -9.29
N PRO A 705 2.29 -37.85 -10.30
CA PRO A 705 1.85 -37.18 -11.50
C PRO A 705 0.85 -36.06 -11.17
N PRO A 706 0.80 -34.97 -11.97
CA PRO A 706 -0.15 -33.89 -11.73
C PRO A 706 -1.59 -34.38 -11.83
N SER A 707 -2.42 -33.98 -10.86
CA SER A 707 -3.85 -34.32 -10.80
C SER A 707 -4.62 -33.79 -12.03
N PRO A 708 -5.76 -34.39 -12.40
CA PRO A 708 -6.58 -33.91 -13.53
C PRO A 708 -7.09 -32.48 -13.30
N ALA A 709 -7.23 -32.04 -12.05
CA ALA A 709 -7.57 -30.65 -11.73
C ALA A 709 -6.44 -29.67 -12.13
N VAL A 710 -5.18 -30.03 -11.89
CA VAL A 710 -4.02 -29.23 -12.32
C VAL A 710 -3.94 -29.14 -13.84
N ARG A 711 -4.19 -30.24 -14.56
CA ARG A 711 -4.19 -30.24 -16.03
C ARG A 711 -5.27 -29.31 -16.61
N ARG A 712 -6.48 -29.35 -16.06
CA ARG A 712 -7.57 -28.43 -16.46
C ARG A 712 -7.19 -26.97 -16.23
N ARG A 713 -6.60 -26.65 -15.07
CA ARG A 713 -6.13 -25.29 -14.78
C ARG A 713 -5.05 -24.83 -15.76
N VAL A 714 -4.10 -25.71 -16.09
CA VAL A 714 -3.07 -25.42 -17.09
C VAL A 714 -3.68 -25.13 -18.47
N ALA A 715 -4.69 -25.90 -18.88
CA ALA A 715 -5.40 -25.64 -20.13
C ALA A 715 -6.05 -24.25 -20.15
N VAL A 716 -6.69 -23.83 -19.04
CA VAL A 716 -7.26 -22.47 -18.90
C VAL A 716 -6.16 -21.40 -18.95
N VAL A 717 -5.01 -21.63 -18.31
CA VAL A 717 -3.88 -20.69 -18.35
C VAL A 717 -3.35 -20.50 -19.78
N LEU A 718 -3.18 -21.60 -20.52
CA LEU A 718 -2.72 -21.56 -21.91
C LEU A 718 -3.77 -20.94 -22.84
N ALA A 719 -5.05 -21.26 -22.67
CA ALA A 719 -6.14 -20.61 -23.41
C ALA A 719 -6.16 -19.10 -23.15
N GLY A 720 -5.93 -18.67 -21.90
CA GLY A 720 -5.78 -17.26 -21.55
C GLY A 720 -4.59 -16.60 -22.24
N LEU A 721 -3.45 -17.28 -22.37
CA LEU A 721 -2.28 -16.77 -23.11
C LEU A 721 -2.61 -16.57 -24.60
N VAL A 722 -3.24 -17.56 -25.23
CA VAL A 722 -3.67 -17.46 -26.64
C VAL A 722 -4.65 -16.31 -26.84
N LEU A 723 -5.62 -16.16 -25.92
CA LEU A 723 -6.58 -15.05 -25.95
C LEU A 723 -5.87 -13.69 -25.86
N VAL A 724 -4.96 -13.52 -24.89
CA VAL A 724 -4.19 -12.29 -24.72
C VAL A 724 -3.39 -11.96 -25.96
N LEU A 725 -2.60 -12.90 -26.47
CA LEU A 725 -1.78 -12.68 -27.67
C LEU A 725 -2.65 -12.40 -28.90
N GLY A 726 -3.79 -13.08 -29.03
CA GLY A 726 -4.75 -12.83 -30.11
C GLY A 726 -5.32 -11.41 -30.07
N VAL A 727 -5.86 -11.00 -28.92
CA VAL A 727 -6.43 -9.65 -28.74
C VAL A 727 -5.37 -8.56 -28.97
N CYS A 728 -4.17 -8.72 -28.41
CA CYS A 728 -3.09 -7.75 -28.60
C CYS A 728 -2.66 -7.65 -30.06
N ASN A 729 -2.42 -8.77 -30.76
CA ASN A 729 -1.95 -8.74 -32.14
C ASN A 729 -3.03 -8.29 -33.13
N VAL A 730 -4.30 -8.61 -32.91
CA VAL A 730 -5.42 -8.05 -33.69
C VAL A 730 -5.48 -6.54 -33.51
N THR A 731 -5.34 -6.06 -32.28
CA THR A 731 -5.37 -4.61 -32.00
C THR A 731 -4.18 -3.91 -32.66
N ILE A 732 -2.97 -4.46 -32.53
CA ILE A 732 -1.76 -3.94 -33.20
C ILE A 732 -1.99 -3.89 -34.72
N TYR A 733 -2.48 -4.98 -35.32
CA TYR A 733 -2.76 -5.05 -36.74
C TYR A 733 -3.74 -3.95 -37.20
N GLN A 734 -4.85 -3.77 -36.47
CA GLN A 734 -5.82 -2.70 -36.78
C GLN A 734 -5.20 -1.30 -36.72
N ARG A 735 -4.34 -1.03 -35.74
CA ARG A 735 -3.67 0.28 -35.59
C ARG A 735 -2.58 0.49 -36.65
N GLU A 736 -1.83 -0.54 -37.00
CA GLU A 736 -0.85 -0.48 -38.11
C GLU A 736 -1.53 -0.29 -39.46
N GLN A 737 -2.68 -0.93 -39.70
CA GLN A 737 -3.47 -0.69 -40.91
C GLN A 737 -3.95 0.76 -41.00
N LEU A 738 -4.38 1.35 -39.88
CA LEU A 738 -4.74 2.77 -39.80
C LEU A 738 -3.54 3.69 -40.05
N LEU A 739 -2.37 3.36 -39.53
CA LEU A 739 -1.14 4.13 -39.82
C LEU A 739 -0.76 4.08 -41.30
N ALA A 740 -0.93 2.93 -41.95
CA ALA A 740 -0.55 2.72 -43.35
C ALA A 740 -1.55 3.33 -44.34
N HIS A 741 -2.86 3.18 -44.10
CA HIS A 741 -3.91 3.53 -45.06
C HIS A 741 -4.78 4.73 -44.63
N GLY A 742 -4.59 5.25 -43.43
CA GLY A 742 -5.40 6.35 -42.90
C GLY A 742 -5.13 7.69 -43.60
N GLN A 743 -6.17 8.49 -43.71
CA GLN A 743 -6.08 9.86 -44.25
C GLN A 743 -5.31 10.76 -43.28
N VAL A 744 -4.45 11.63 -43.82
CA VAL A 744 -3.63 12.56 -43.04
C VAL A 744 -4.44 13.80 -42.67
N ALA A 745 -4.46 14.14 -41.39
CA ALA A 745 -4.98 15.40 -40.89
C ALA A 745 -3.93 16.06 -39.99
N ILE A 746 -3.61 17.34 -40.24
CA ILE A 746 -2.73 18.12 -39.36
C ILE A 746 -3.61 19.00 -38.47
N LEU A 747 -3.52 18.82 -37.16
CA LEU A 747 -4.30 19.59 -36.18
C LEU A 747 -3.39 20.55 -35.42
N GLU A 748 -3.81 21.79 -35.26
CA GLU A 748 -3.09 22.80 -34.47
C GLU A 748 -3.31 22.61 -32.97
N LEU A 749 -2.25 22.79 -32.20
CA LEU A 749 -2.25 22.68 -30.74
C LEU A 749 -2.65 24.01 -30.10
N ALA A 750 -3.49 23.93 -29.07
CA ALA A 750 -3.79 25.06 -28.20
C ALA A 750 -2.74 25.16 -27.07
N PRO A 751 -2.47 26.36 -26.52
CA PRO A 751 -1.56 26.53 -25.40
C PRO A 751 -2.07 25.76 -24.18
N VAL A 752 -1.25 24.85 -23.64
CA VAL A 752 -1.51 24.10 -22.40
C VAL A 752 -0.19 23.97 -21.67
N ASP A 753 -0.20 24.13 -20.35
CA ASP A 753 0.96 23.81 -19.52
C ASP A 753 1.33 22.33 -19.71
N PRO A 754 2.50 22.02 -20.28
CA PRO A 754 2.76 20.70 -20.85
C PRO A 754 3.08 19.63 -19.79
N ARG A 755 2.82 19.84 -18.50
CA ARG A 755 3.34 18.96 -17.44
C ARG A 755 2.26 18.23 -16.66
N SER A 756 2.31 16.90 -16.74
CA SER A 756 1.92 16.04 -15.62
C SER A 756 2.88 14.85 -15.58
N LEU A 757 3.60 14.70 -14.48
CA LEU A 757 4.76 13.81 -14.34
C LEU A 757 4.40 12.37 -13.94
N MET A 758 3.12 12.07 -13.70
CA MET A 758 2.73 10.81 -13.04
C MET A 758 2.76 9.56 -13.94
N GLN A 759 2.72 9.71 -15.26
CA GLN A 759 2.60 8.59 -16.22
C GLN A 759 3.87 8.37 -17.06
N GLY A 760 4.99 8.99 -16.66
CA GLY A 760 6.20 9.15 -17.46
C GLY A 760 6.26 10.53 -18.11
N ASP A 761 7.21 10.72 -19.02
CA ASP A 761 7.38 11.96 -19.77
C ASP A 761 6.31 12.07 -20.86
N TYR A 762 5.32 12.94 -20.63
CA TYR A 762 4.28 13.24 -21.61
C TYR A 762 3.91 14.72 -21.60
N MET A 763 3.45 15.20 -22.75
CA MET A 763 2.94 16.55 -22.93
C MET A 763 1.42 16.49 -22.93
N ALA A 764 0.79 17.27 -22.05
CA ALA A 764 -0.64 17.49 -22.12
C ALA A 764 -0.98 18.21 -23.43
N LEU A 765 -1.91 17.65 -24.20
CA LEU A 765 -2.35 18.19 -25.48
C LEU A 765 -3.77 18.74 -25.36
N ARG A 766 -3.97 19.94 -25.89
CA ARG A 766 -5.29 20.39 -26.36
C ARG A 766 -5.15 20.81 -27.81
N PHE A 767 -6.17 20.54 -28.61
CA PHE A 767 -6.23 20.97 -30.00
C PHE A 767 -7.11 22.21 -30.10
N THR A 768 -6.76 23.15 -30.99
CA THR A 768 -7.60 24.32 -31.28
C THR A 768 -8.99 23.88 -31.76
N ALA A 769 -9.07 22.79 -32.52
CA ALA A 769 -10.30 22.12 -32.89
C ALA A 769 -11.21 21.80 -31.69
N GLY A 770 -10.66 21.44 -30.52
CA GLY A 770 -11.44 21.16 -29.30
C GLY A 770 -12.06 22.41 -28.71
N THR A 771 -11.32 23.53 -28.73
CA THR A 771 -11.83 24.84 -28.32
C THR A 771 -12.90 25.36 -29.27
N ALA A 772 -12.76 25.10 -30.58
CA ALA A 772 -13.77 25.45 -31.58
C ALA A 772 -15.06 24.66 -31.38
N VAL A 773 -14.96 23.35 -31.08
CA VAL A 773 -16.12 22.52 -30.74
C VAL A 773 -16.82 23.05 -29.48
N ALA A 774 -16.07 23.44 -28.44
CA ALA A 774 -16.65 24.01 -27.23
C ALA A 774 -17.43 25.31 -27.52
N LYS A 775 -16.91 26.19 -28.39
CA LYS A 775 -17.61 27.42 -28.82
C LYS A 775 -18.85 27.12 -29.65
N LEU A 776 -18.76 26.21 -30.62
CA LEU A 776 -19.89 25.80 -31.46
C LEU A 776 -21.01 25.14 -30.63
N ARG A 777 -20.66 24.42 -29.55
CA ARG A 777 -21.63 23.86 -28.60
C ARG A 777 -22.29 24.90 -27.71
N GLN A 778 -21.60 25.98 -27.33
CA GLN A 778 -22.22 27.07 -26.57
C GLN A 778 -23.31 27.80 -27.37
N ALA A 779 -23.24 27.75 -28.70
CA ALA A 779 -24.24 28.33 -29.59
C ALA A 779 -25.47 27.43 -29.80
N ASP A 780 -25.43 26.16 -29.40
CA ASP A 780 -26.46 25.16 -29.68
C ASP A 780 -26.82 24.40 -28.38
N GLU A 781 -27.85 24.87 -27.67
CA GLU A 781 -28.22 24.45 -26.29
C GLU A 781 -28.58 22.95 -26.14
N GLN A 782 -28.63 22.16 -27.22
CA GLN A 782 -29.21 20.81 -27.22
C GLN A 782 -28.24 19.63 -27.34
N THR A 783 -26.90 19.80 -27.38
CA THR A 783 -25.98 18.67 -27.60
C THR A 783 -25.15 18.27 -26.36
N ALA A 784 -25.70 17.35 -25.57
CA ALA A 784 -25.04 16.77 -24.39
C ALA A 784 -24.18 15.52 -24.68
N THR A 785 -24.03 15.06 -25.92
CA THR A 785 -23.38 13.77 -26.24
C THR A 785 -22.14 13.91 -27.13
N ASP A 786 -21.26 12.90 -27.09
CA ASP A 786 -20.17 12.68 -28.06
C ASP A 786 -20.68 12.84 -29.51
N GLY A 787 -19.83 13.34 -30.42
CA GLY A 787 -20.23 13.59 -31.80
C GLY A 787 -19.05 13.60 -32.77
N TYR A 788 -19.30 14.06 -33.99
CA TYR A 788 -18.31 14.14 -35.07
C TYR A 788 -18.08 15.59 -35.47
N LEU A 789 -16.81 15.96 -35.59
CA LEU A 789 -16.33 17.22 -36.11
C LEU A 789 -15.92 17.01 -37.57
N ILE A 790 -16.48 17.81 -38.47
CA ILE A 790 -16.03 17.86 -39.85
C ILE A 790 -14.95 18.93 -39.98
N LEU A 791 -13.85 18.54 -40.61
CA LEU A 791 -12.68 19.36 -40.84
C LEU A 791 -12.45 19.54 -42.35
N SER A 792 -11.98 20.71 -42.76
CA SER A 792 -11.44 20.92 -44.12
C SER A 792 -9.98 21.33 -44.05
N PRO A 793 -9.08 20.67 -44.80
CA PRO A 793 -7.68 21.09 -44.87
C PRO A 793 -7.56 22.48 -45.55
N ASP A 794 -6.70 23.34 -45.00
CA ASP A 794 -6.29 24.61 -45.60
C ASP A 794 -5.23 24.40 -46.71
N ALA A 795 -4.78 25.49 -47.34
CA ALA A 795 -3.74 25.44 -48.38
C ALA A 795 -2.38 24.87 -47.90
N ARG A 796 -2.16 24.79 -46.58
CA ARG A 796 -0.96 24.22 -45.95
C ARG A 796 -1.21 22.79 -45.44
N GLY A 797 -2.42 22.23 -45.63
CA GLY A 797 -2.82 20.91 -45.15
C GLY A 797 -3.26 20.87 -43.69
N VAL A 798 -3.39 22.02 -43.01
CA VAL A 798 -3.88 22.14 -41.63
C VAL A 798 -5.40 22.08 -41.63
N ALA A 799 -5.95 21.13 -40.88
CA ALA A 799 -7.37 20.84 -40.83
C ALA A 799 -8.12 21.85 -39.94
N GLN A 800 -9.00 22.65 -40.56
CA GLN A 800 -9.82 23.67 -39.89
C GLN A 800 -11.24 23.16 -39.59
N PRO A 801 -11.81 23.45 -38.41
CA PRO A 801 -13.16 23.03 -38.03
C PRO A 801 -14.24 23.75 -38.85
N LEU A 802 -15.10 22.97 -39.50
CA LEU A 802 -16.24 23.47 -40.28
C LEU A 802 -17.56 23.41 -39.50
N ARG A 803 -17.94 22.21 -39.03
CA ARG A 803 -19.24 21.94 -38.40
C ARG A 803 -19.22 20.71 -37.50
N ILE A 804 -20.20 20.64 -36.60
CA ILE A 804 -20.46 19.48 -35.73
C ILE A 804 -21.66 18.69 -36.27
N GLN A 805 -21.61 17.36 -36.19
CA GLN A 805 -22.70 16.47 -36.57
C GLN A 805 -22.80 15.24 -35.66
N ALA A 806 -24.01 14.71 -35.49
CA ALA A 806 -24.26 13.56 -34.63
C ALA A 806 -23.91 12.20 -35.28
N LYS A 807 -23.83 12.12 -36.60
CA LYS A 807 -23.49 10.92 -37.38
C LYS A 807 -22.31 11.19 -38.31
N VAL A 808 -21.64 10.14 -38.79
CA VAL A 808 -20.49 10.26 -39.72
C VAL A 808 -20.91 10.83 -41.07
N ASP A 809 -22.12 10.51 -41.53
CA ASP A 809 -22.65 10.99 -42.80
C ASP A 809 -23.71 12.08 -42.60
N PRO A 810 -23.79 13.07 -43.52
CA PRO A 810 -23.04 13.20 -44.78
C PRO A 810 -21.75 14.03 -44.67
N HIS A 811 -20.70 13.63 -45.39
CA HIS A 811 -19.48 14.42 -45.65
C HIS A 811 -19.02 14.22 -47.10
N ALA A 812 -18.40 15.23 -47.71
CA ALA A 812 -17.94 15.19 -49.11
C ALA A 812 -16.43 15.46 -49.19
N ALA A 813 -15.69 14.69 -49.99
CA ALA A 813 -14.25 14.95 -50.17
C ALA A 813 -14.03 16.40 -50.69
N PRO A 814 -13.08 17.19 -50.12
CA PRO A 814 -11.97 16.80 -49.25
C PRO A 814 -12.22 16.89 -47.73
N GLU A 815 -13.48 16.88 -47.27
CA GLU A 815 -13.83 16.91 -45.84
C GLU A 815 -13.33 15.67 -45.09
N LEU A 816 -12.80 15.90 -43.89
CA LEU A 816 -12.29 14.88 -42.97
C LEU A 816 -13.21 14.77 -41.76
N VAL A 817 -13.53 13.55 -41.33
CA VAL A 817 -14.36 13.31 -40.14
C VAL A 817 -13.48 12.99 -38.96
N LEU A 818 -13.73 13.64 -37.82
CA LEU A 818 -13.03 13.39 -36.57
C LEU A 818 -14.01 13.31 -35.40
N ARG A 819 -14.02 12.19 -34.68
CA ARG A 819 -14.85 12.01 -33.49
C ARG A 819 -14.29 12.84 -32.33
N TYR A 820 -15.17 13.59 -31.66
CA TYR A 820 -14.84 14.24 -30.39
C TYR A 820 -15.62 13.60 -29.24
N ARG A 821 -15.00 13.61 -28.06
CA ARG A 821 -15.59 13.11 -26.82
C ARG A 821 -15.73 14.25 -25.82
N VAL A 822 -16.87 14.37 -25.17
CA VAL A 822 -17.11 15.41 -24.16
C VAL A 822 -16.83 14.84 -22.78
N ARG A 823 -15.92 15.46 -22.03
CA ARG A 823 -15.53 15.05 -20.67
C ARG A 823 -15.53 16.26 -19.73
N PRO A 824 -15.47 16.07 -18.39
CA PRO A 824 -15.47 17.19 -17.44
C PRO A 824 -14.29 18.16 -17.63
N ASP A 825 -13.15 17.67 -18.11
CA ASP A 825 -11.92 18.42 -18.42
C ASP A 825 -11.97 19.16 -19.78
N GLY A 826 -13.06 18.98 -20.55
CA GLY A 826 -13.30 19.65 -21.83
C GLY A 826 -13.60 18.70 -22.99
N VAL A 827 -13.49 19.22 -24.21
CA VAL A 827 -13.66 18.42 -25.44
C VAL A 827 -12.34 17.73 -25.77
N ARG A 828 -12.34 16.39 -25.74
CA ARG A 828 -11.20 15.58 -26.18
C ARG A 828 -11.30 15.25 -27.67
N ILE A 829 -10.20 15.47 -28.36
CA ILE A 829 -10.02 15.19 -29.79
C ILE A 829 -8.77 14.34 -29.93
N VAL A 830 -8.90 13.15 -30.53
CA VAL A 830 -7.82 12.18 -30.76
C VAL A 830 -7.10 11.68 -29.52
N THR A 831 -6.43 12.53 -28.73
CA THR A 831 -5.78 12.22 -27.45
C THR A 831 -5.53 13.53 -26.69
N ASN A 832 -5.46 13.47 -25.37
CA ASN A 832 -5.13 14.62 -24.51
C ASN A 832 -3.68 14.58 -23.97
N ALA A 833 -2.89 13.59 -24.41
CA ALA A 833 -1.50 13.44 -24.02
C ALA A 833 -0.68 12.87 -25.18
N TYR A 834 0.57 13.32 -25.30
CA TYR A 834 1.59 12.73 -26.16
C TYR A 834 2.74 12.21 -25.31
N PHE A 835 2.93 10.89 -25.31
CA PHE A 835 4.03 10.22 -24.60
C PHE A 835 5.30 10.26 -25.43
N PHE A 836 6.38 10.78 -24.87
CA PHE A 836 7.68 10.85 -25.51
C PHE A 836 8.77 10.17 -24.66
N PRO A 837 9.95 9.90 -25.23
CA PRO A 837 11.08 9.39 -24.48
C PRO A 837 11.48 10.28 -23.32
N GLU A 838 11.82 9.65 -22.20
CA GLU A 838 12.30 10.35 -21.01
C GLU A 838 13.49 11.27 -21.34
N GLY A 839 13.40 12.55 -20.95
CA GLY A 839 14.40 13.58 -21.21
C GLY A 839 14.21 14.38 -22.51
N GLU A 840 13.23 14.05 -23.36
CA GLU A 840 12.96 14.80 -24.60
C GLU A 840 11.94 15.95 -24.45
N ALA A 841 11.55 16.31 -23.22
CA ALA A 841 10.51 17.32 -22.98
C ALA A 841 10.76 18.66 -23.71
N ALA A 842 11.98 19.21 -23.63
CA ALA A 842 12.33 20.49 -24.27
C ALA A 842 12.23 20.45 -25.82
N ARG A 843 12.32 19.27 -26.43
CA ARG A 843 12.18 19.07 -27.87
C ARG A 843 10.71 19.20 -28.29
N TYR A 844 9.81 18.53 -27.56
CA TYR A 844 8.38 18.52 -27.89
C TYR A 844 7.62 19.74 -27.39
N GLU A 845 8.17 20.50 -26.43
CA GLU A 845 7.61 21.79 -25.99
C GLU A 845 7.49 22.81 -27.15
N ARG A 846 8.30 22.66 -28.20
CA ARG A 846 8.24 23.49 -29.42
C ARG A 846 7.17 23.05 -30.41
N ALA A 847 6.41 22.00 -30.12
CA ALA A 847 5.36 21.50 -31.01
C ALA A 847 4.23 22.52 -31.16
N ARG A 848 3.79 22.74 -32.40
CA ARG A 848 2.62 23.57 -32.73
C ARG A 848 1.50 22.79 -33.40
N TYR A 849 1.82 21.67 -34.05
CA TYR A 849 0.83 20.84 -34.72
C TYR A 849 1.02 19.36 -34.37
N GLY A 850 -0.05 18.58 -34.49
CA GLY A 850 -0.03 17.12 -34.41
C GLY A 850 -0.50 16.50 -35.73
N GLU A 851 0.26 15.54 -36.26
CA GLU A 851 -0.15 14.74 -37.42
C GLU A 851 -1.01 13.55 -36.96
N VAL A 852 -2.23 13.46 -37.46
CA VAL A 852 -3.22 12.44 -37.12
C VAL A 852 -3.58 11.62 -38.35
N ARG A 853 -3.78 10.32 -38.16
CA ARG A 853 -4.32 9.39 -39.18
C ARG A 853 -5.77 9.05 -38.87
N LEU A 854 -6.66 9.26 -39.84
CA LEU A 854 -8.11 9.04 -39.71
C LEU A 854 -8.55 7.81 -40.50
N ASP A 855 -9.42 6.99 -39.89
CA ASP A 855 -9.92 5.72 -40.46
C ASP A 855 -11.22 5.87 -41.27
N GLY A 856 -11.65 7.10 -41.56
CA GLY A 856 -12.93 7.41 -42.22
C GLY A 856 -14.18 7.25 -41.33
N SER A 857 -14.08 6.50 -40.21
CA SER A 857 -15.15 6.38 -39.21
C SER A 857 -15.11 7.49 -38.15
N GLY A 858 -14.13 8.39 -38.25
CA GLY A 858 -13.85 9.45 -37.29
C GLY A 858 -12.85 9.07 -36.19
N THR A 859 -12.31 7.84 -36.18
CA THR A 859 -11.27 7.48 -35.21
C THR A 859 -9.93 8.03 -35.70
N GLY A 860 -9.31 8.88 -34.87
CA GLY A 860 -7.98 9.40 -35.12
C GLY A 860 -6.91 8.71 -34.30
N LEU A 861 -5.72 8.59 -34.88
CA LEU A 861 -4.50 8.16 -34.21
C LEU A 861 -3.44 9.24 -34.36
N LEU A 862 -2.94 9.79 -33.25
CA LEU A 862 -1.84 10.75 -33.26
C LEU A 862 -0.52 10.01 -33.57
N VAL A 863 0.17 10.44 -34.63
CA VAL A 863 1.38 9.77 -35.14
C VAL A 863 2.65 10.45 -34.68
N ARG A 864 2.71 11.78 -34.81
CA ARG A 864 3.91 12.58 -34.50
C ARG A 864 3.56 14.03 -34.24
N MET A 865 4.46 14.73 -33.56
CA MET A 865 4.38 16.17 -33.33
C MET A 865 5.17 16.91 -34.41
N LEU A 866 4.67 18.09 -34.81
CA LEU A 866 5.29 18.94 -35.82
C LEU A 866 5.62 20.33 -35.24
N GLY A 867 6.74 20.89 -35.68
CA GLY A 867 7.15 22.27 -35.37
C GLY A 867 6.36 23.32 -36.16
N GLU A 868 6.74 24.59 -36.00
CA GLU A 868 6.17 25.71 -36.77
C GLU A 868 6.37 25.57 -38.28
N ASP A 869 7.43 24.89 -38.70
CA ASP A 869 7.77 24.62 -40.11
C ASP A 869 7.08 23.37 -40.68
N LEU A 870 6.11 22.80 -39.96
CA LEU A 870 5.41 21.55 -40.30
C LEU A 870 6.33 20.34 -40.45
N LYS A 871 7.57 20.40 -39.94
CA LYS A 871 8.48 19.25 -39.93
C LYS A 871 8.31 18.42 -38.66
N PRO A 872 8.52 17.09 -38.75
CA PRO A 872 8.53 16.21 -37.59
C PRO A 872 9.57 16.66 -36.57
N LEU A 873 9.14 16.76 -35.31
CA LEU A 873 10.03 17.08 -34.20
C LEU A 873 10.89 15.91 -33.78
#